data_AF-A0A521SWG0-F1
#
_entry.id   AF-A0A521SWG0-F1
#
_cell.length_a   1.000
_cell.length_b   1.000
_cell.length_c   1.000
_cell.angle_alpha   90.00
_cell.angle_beta   90.00
_cell.angle_gamma   90.00
#
_symmetry.space_group_name_H-M   'P 1'
#
loop_
_entity.id
_entity.type
_entity.pdbx_description
1 polymer ?
#
loop_
_entity_poly.entity_id
_entity_poly.type
_entity_poly.pdbx_seq_one_letter_code
_entity_poly.pdbx_strand_id
1 'polypeptide(L)'
;MKNVRTWGLRLFGGLVLLLALLLVVAAVKPIPKDQHPGPEAYGAGSVSVQPSNTGLERAFPAINDMGNSTTPEKIELGRLLFYDPILSAENDMACASCHHPDYGFADGLSQALGRGAGGVGPERAGGVSLTRNTPSLWNVAYSSALFWDGRVDSLEYQAIVPINHADEMAVGNTEELVSELRAIPEYVTLFEAAFGSGEAAISSENIVRAIAAFERTLLSQDSPFDRYAAGDPDALTPPQRRGLTLFRSAALRCFECHETPTFASDTFRIVGVPDFPGLPHDAGRAAVVASGDDGAFKVPTLRNIALTAPYMHNGVFTTLEEVIAFYSDGGGRAHGQENVDPFLQGFELTDQETQDLIAFMYALTDESQLPDTPETVPSGLPVAHRIVNEARNLVADINRAPGGGSTNPGSGQTLTVGPNQTIQEVVDLAGPGDTILIPYGTYNERVVVDLNDITILGVPNAAGDLPVLDGEGVLTEAVISSGNNFEIGYLYVRNYTDNGVIVEGVTGVYMHHMVAENTGTYGLYPVKATDVLIEDSVVSGANDAGIYAGQSLNVVVRNNEVFDNVLGIELENTVNGEVYGNHAHDNTNGILIVLLPQLTSKVSKLTIIYDNLVENNNHDNFAEANTAASKMPPGSGIALVAADEVEVYGNTITGNRTAGVGIFSLTIAFDPNEIDIGPTPENIHIHDNSFSNNGYDADEFVTSLGIPGADILWDVSGFGIRIDQPEAEIFPPAVPSSAWPDVAYNIFWNVMNWLIGLMG
;
A
#
# COMPACT_ATOMS: atom_id res chain seq x y z
N MET A 1 -72.39 2.32 31.77
CA MET A 1 -72.28 1.92 30.35
C MET A 1 -72.02 3.08 29.39
N LYS A 2 -72.78 4.21 29.41
CA LYS A 2 -72.50 5.36 28.52
C LYS A 2 -71.07 5.91 28.67
N ASN A 3 -70.59 6.13 29.90
CA ASN A 3 -69.25 6.70 30.15
C ASN A 3 -68.08 5.82 29.69
N VAL A 4 -68.20 4.49 29.76
CA VAL A 4 -67.17 3.55 29.31
C VAL A 4 -67.04 3.58 27.78
N ARG A 5 -68.16 3.70 27.07
CA ARG A 5 -68.18 3.77 25.60
C ARG A 5 -67.60 5.09 25.08
N THR A 6 -67.84 6.21 25.75
CA THR A 6 -67.23 7.51 25.42
C THR A 6 -65.73 7.53 25.71
N TRP A 7 -65.28 6.90 26.80
CA TRP A 7 -63.86 6.76 27.10
C TRP A 7 -63.14 5.85 26.10
N GLY A 8 -63.75 4.72 25.71
CA GLY A 8 -63.22 3.84 24.68
C GLY A 8 -63.10 4.52 23.31
N LEU A 9 -64.12 5.29 22.89
CA LEU A 9 -64.07 6.08 21.65
C LEU A 9 -63.01 7.19 21.68
N ARG A 10 -62.77 7.82 22.83
CA ARG A 10 -61.71 8.83 23.01
C ARG A 10 -60.31 8.22 23.00
N LEU A 11 -60.12 7.07 23.65
CA LEU A 11 -58.87 6.31 23.61
C LEU A 11 -58.54 5.85 22.20
N PHE A 12 -59.53 5.26 21.50
CA PHE A 12 -59.37 4.85 20.10
C PHE A 12 -59.07 6.06 19.19
N GLY A 13 -59.82 7.15 19.33
CA GLY A 13 -59.55 8.38 18.58
C GLY A 13 -58.18 8.99 18.87
N GLY A 14 -57.72 8.93 20.12
CA GLY A 14 -56.37 9.36 20.53
C GLY A 14 -55.27 8.48 19.93
N LEU A 15 -55.46 7.16 19.90
CA LEU A 15 -54.53 6.22 19.26
C LEU A 15 -54.46 6.43 17.74
N VAL A 16 -55.58 6.67 17.08
CA VAL A 16 -55.62 6.99 15.64
C VAL A 16 -54.91 8.31 15.35
N LEU A 17 -55.12 9.34 16.19
CA LEU A 17 -54.41 10.62 16.07
C LEU A 17 -52.90 10.47 16.30
N LEU A 18 -52.49 9.68 17.28
CA LEU A 18 -51.09 9.39 17.54
C LEU A 18 -50.45 8.64 16.37
N LEU A 19 -51.12 7.62 15.84
CA LEU A 19 -50.65 6.87 14.67
C LEU A 19 -50.54 7.77 13.44
N ALA A 20 -51.52 8.63 13.19
CA ALA A 20 -51.47 9.59 12.09
C ALA A 20 -50.30 10.59 12.26
N LEU A 21 -50.06 11.06 13.49
CA LEU A 21 -48.92 11.93 13.79
C LEU A 21 -47.58 11.21 13.57
N LEU A 22 -47.46 9.96 14.02
CA LEU A 22 -46.27 9.14 13.82
C LEU A 22 -46.00 8.90 12.33
N LEU A 23 -47.03 8.64 11.53
CA LEU A 23 -46.90 8.50 10.07
C LEU A 23 -46.49 9.82 9.40
N VAL A 24 -47.00 10.97 9.87
CA VAL A 24 -46.56 12.29 9.37
C VAL A 24 -45.09 12.54 9.73
N VAL A 25 -44.67 12.22 10.96
CA VAL A 25 -43.26 12.34 11.38
C VAL A 25 -42.37 11.41 10.54
N ALA A 26 -42.78 10.16 10.34
CA ALA A 26 -42.06 9.19 9.49
C ALA A 26 -41.99 9.64 8.02
N ALA A 27 -43.02 10.33 7.51
CA ALA A 27 -43.03 10.85 6.15
C ALA A 27 -42.03 11.99 5.91
N VAL A 28 -41.81 12.84 6.92
CA VAL A 28 -40.99 14.06 6.80
C VAL A 28 -39.59 13.91 7.40
N LYS A 29 -39.35 12.89 8.23
CA LYS A 29 -38.02 12.64 8.80
C LYS A 29 -37.08 12.22 7.66
N PRO A 30 -36.01 13.00 7.40
CA PRO A 30 -35.07 12.68 6.33
C PRO A 30 -34.38 11.36 6.64
N ILE A 31 -34.17 10.57 5.60
CA ILE A 31 -33.34 9.36 5.64
C ILE A 31 -31.88 9.83 5.63
N PRO A 32 -31.02 9.32 6.52
CA PRO A 32 -29.59 9.58 6.48
C PRO A 32 -29.02 9.23 5.11
N LYS A 33 -28.06 10.03 4.66
CA LYS A 33 -27.30 9.76 3.43
C LYS A 33 -25.83 9.92 3.70
N ASP A 34 -25.04 9.11 3.02
CA ASP A 34 -23.59 9.16 3.09
C ASP A 34 -23.07 10.37 2.30
N GLN A 35 -21.94 10.91 2.76
CA GLN A 35 -21.25 11.96 2.01
C GLN A 35 -20.28 11.26 1.06
N HIS A 36 -20.57 11.32 -0.24
CA HIS A 36 -19.63 10.78 -1.21
C HIS A 36 -18.44 11.74 -1.37
N PRO A 37 -17.20 11.25 -1.20
CA PRO A 37 -16.02 12.04 -1.49
C PRO A 37 -15.88 12.27 -3.00
N GLY A 38 -15.08 13.27 -3.38
CA GLY A 38 -14.83 13.59 -4.79
C GLY A 38 -13.93 12.56 -5.47
N PRO A 39 -13.69 12.71 -6.80
CA PRO A 39 -12.84 11.82 -7.59
C PRO A 39 -11.43 11.60 -7.03
N GLU A 40 -10.91 12.54 -6.24
CA GLU A 40 -9.64 12.43 -5.54
C GLU A 40 -9.56 11.25 -4.56
N ALA A 41 -10.70 10.73 -4.11
CA ALA A 41 -10.79 9.62 -3.17
C ALA A 41 -11.10 8.28 -3.84
N TYR A 42 -11.00 8.18 -5.16
CA TYR A 42 -11.32 6.94 -5.90
C TYR A 42 -10.14 5.96 -5.89
N GLY A 43 -8.93 6.40 -5.55
CA GLY A 43 -7.75 5.53 -5.43
C GLY A 43 -7.26 4.88 -6.73
N ALA A 44 -7.90 5.19 -7.87
CA ALA A 44 -7.66 4.53 -9.16
C ALA A 44 -6.71 5.31 -10.07
N GLY A 45 -5.91 4.57 -10.85
CA GLY A 45 -5.17 5.08 -11.99
C GLY A 45 -3.66 4.89 -11.89
N SER A 46 -2.96 5.43 -12.88
CA SER A 46 -1.51 5.33 -12.94
C SER A 46 -0.87 6.06 -11.76
N VAL A 47 -0.13 5.31 -10.94
CA VAL A 47 0.70 5.89 -9.87
C VAL A 47 2.06 6.37 -10.39
N SER A 48 2.40 6.09 -11.67
CA SER A 48 3.65 6.55 -12.27
C SER A 48 3.52 7.95 -12.86
N VAL A 49 4.63 8.69 -12.81
CA VAL A 49 4.73 10.01 -13.45
C VAL A 49 4.58 9.83 -14.96
N GLN A 50 3.61 10.51 -15.56
CA GLN A 50 3.35 10.40 -17.00
C GLN A 50 3.91 11.60 -17.79
N PRO A 51 4.42 11.40 -19.02
CA PRO A 51 4.62 10.11 -19.70
C PRO A 51 5.85 9.36 -19.16
N SER A 52 5.75 8.05 -18.99
CA SER A 52 6.88 7.18 -18.64
C SER A 52 7.03 6.02 -19.63
N ASN A 53 8.20 5.38 -19.66
CA ASN A 53 8.37 4.08 -20.34
C ASN A 53 8.08 2.91 -19.39
N THR A 54 8.09 3.14 -18.08
CA THR A 54 7.83 2.13 -17.05
C THR A 54 6.72 2.53 -16.10
N GLY A 55 6.19 1.54 -15.40
CA GLY A 55 5.26 1.64 -14.29
C GLY A 55 5.83 2.16 -12.97
N LEU A 56 7.14 2.38 -12.89
CA LEU A 56 7.87 2.52 -11.62
C LEU A 56 8.25 3.94 -11.25
N GLU A 57 8.30 4.86 -12.21
CA GLU A 57 8.71 6.24 -11.95
C GLU A 57 7.70 6.93 -11.02
N ARG A 58 8.13 7.32 -9.81
CA ARG A 58 7.30 8.05 -8.84
C ARG A 58 7.87 9.45 -8.62
N ALA A 59 6.99 10.43 -8.43
CA ALA A 59 7.40 11.75 -8.00
C ALA A 59 7.93 11.68 -6.56
N PHE A 60 9.06 12.31 -6.29
CA PHE A 60 9.53 12.47 -4.91
C PHE A 60 8.56 13.35 -4.10
N PRO A 61 8.39 13.08 -2.79
CA PRO A 61 7.53 13.89 -1.93
C PRO A 61 7.95 15.37 -1.91
N ALA A 62 7.07 16.24 -1.43
CA ALA A 62 7.47 17.62 -1.16
C ALA A 62 8.51 17.65 -0.03
N ILE A 63 9.51 18.53 -0.16
CA ILE A 63 10.49 18.75 0.92
C ILE A 63 9.79 19.39 2.12
N ASN A 64 10.07 18.88 3.31
CA ASN A 64 9.62 19.44 4.57
C ASN A 64 10.44 20.70 4.92
N ASP A 65 10.02 21.86 4.41
CA ASP A 65 10.76 23.12 4.55
C ASP A 65 10.35 23.99 5.75
N MET A 66 9.17 23.76 6.34
CA MET A 66 8.59 24.55 7.44
C MET A 66 8.69 26.08 7.25
N GLY A 67 8.62 26.56 5.99
CA GLY A 67 8.79 27.99 5.67
C GLY A 67 10.23 28.51 5.78
N ASN A 68 11.23 27.62 5.83
CA ASN A 68 12.64 27.93 5.75
C ASN A 68 13.21 27.63 4.35
N SER A 69 13.05 28.58 3.43
CA SER A 69 13.62 28.48 2.08
C SER A 69 15.13 28.17 2.08
N THR A 70 15.54 27.26 1.19
CA THR A 70 16.92 26.82 0.94
C THR A 70 17.61 27.74 -0.08
N THR A 71 18.17 28.85 0.38
CA THR A 71 18.98 29.73 -0.49
C THR A 71 20.44 29.23 -0.58
N PRO A 72 21.17 29.53 -1.67
CA PRO A 72 22.59 29.17 -1.79
C PRO A 72 23.44 29.63 -0.60
N GLU A 73 23.17 30.82 -0.07
CA GLU A 73 23.89 31.39 1.08
C GLU A 73 23.63 30.61 2.37
N LYS A 74 22.39 30.14 2.59
CA LYS A 74 22.05 29.31 3.75
C LYS A 74 22.63 27.91 3.63
N ILE A 75 22.62 27.34 2.42
CA ILE A 75 23.20 26.01 2.14
C ILE A 75 24.71 26.05 2.46
N GLU A 76 25.44 27.06 1.98
CA GLU A 76 26.88 27.14 2.23
C GLU A 76 27.20 27.38 3.72
N LEU A 77 26.46 28.28 4.37
CA LEU A 77 26.60 28.49 5.82
C LEU A 77 26.30 27.20 6.60
N GLY A 78 25.22 26.51 6.26
CA GLY A 78 24.84 25.24 6.87
C GLY A 78 25.87 24.15 6.66
N ARG A 79 26.43 24.05 5.45
CA ARG A 79 27.51 23.12 5.12
C ARG A 79 28.72 23.37 6.01
N LEU A 80 29.18 24.61 6.12
CA LEU A 80 30.33 24.94 6.97
C LEU A 80 30.06 24.61 8.43
N LEU A 81 28.89 24.98 8.97
CA LEU A 81 28.48 24.66 10.34
C LEU A 81 28.41 23.15 10.61
N PHE A 82 27.90 22.37 9.66
CA PHE A 82 27.78 20.91 9.76
C PHE A 82 29.14 20.21 9.95
N TYR A 83 30.20 20.77 9.36
CA TYR A 83 31.57 20.26 9.46
C TYR A 83 32.40 20.93 10.56
N ASP A 84 31.90 21.98 11.22
CA ASP A 84 32.65 22.77 12.19
C ASP A 84 32.43 22.27 13.63
N PRO A 85 33.48 21.81 14.33
CA PRO A 85 33.37 21.39 15.72
C PRO A 85 32.94 22.49 16.71
N ILE A 86 32.90 23.76 16.27
CA ILE A 86 32.45 24.88 17.12
C ILE A 86 31.04 24.70 17.69
N LEU A 87 30.24 23.80 17.12
CA LEU A 87 28.90 23.50 17.60
C LEU A 87 28.86 22.55 18.82
N SER A 88 30.00 22.04 19.31
CA SER A 88 30.09 21.25 20.55
C SER A 88 30.69 22.04 21.71
N ALA A 89 30.31 21.69 22.94
CA ALA A 89 30.80 22.39 24.13
C ALA A 89 32.33 22.35 24.31
N GLU A 90 32.98 21.31 23.79
CA GLU A 90 34.42 21.12 23.85
C GLU A 90 35.15 21.52 22.55
N ASN A 91 34.42 22.00 21.54
CA ASN A 91 34.96 22.36 20.23
C ASN A 91 35.73 21.21 19.55
N ASP A 92 35.24 19.98 19.71
CA ASP A 92 35.89 18.73 19.29
C ASP A 92 34.98 17.76 18.50
N MET A 93 33.71 18.11 18.32
CA MET A 93 32.71 17.30 17.62
C MET A 93 31.85 18.15 16.69
N ALA A 94 31.71 17.73 15.44
CA ALA A 94 30.81 18.32 14.47
C ALA A 94 29.68 17.33 14.13
N CYS A 95 28.65 17.79 13.41
CA CYS A 95 27.61 16.90 12.88
C CYS A 95 28.24 15.80 12.01
N ALA A 96 29.22 16.17 11.18
CA ALA A 96 29.99 15.26 10.33
C ALA A 96 30.83 14.20 11.09
N SER A 97 31.02 14.34 12.41
CA SER A 97 31.70 13.32 13.23
C SER A 97 30.86 12.05 13.38
N CYS A 98 29.53 12.18 13.43
CA CYS A 98 28.58 11.06 13.49
C CYS A 98 27.89 10.83 12.14
N HIS A 99 27.63 11.89 11.36
CA HIS A 99 27.03 11.80 10.03
C HIS A 99 28.10 11.95 8.95
N HIS A 100 28.98 10.96 8.84
CA HIS A 100 30.17 11.04 8.01
C HIS A 100 29.83 10.78 6.52
N PRO A 101 30.24 11.64 5.58
CA PRO A 101 29.88 11.49 4.16
C PRO A 101 30.43 10.20 3.53
N ASP A 102 31.55 9.65 4.02
CA ASP A 102 32.08 8.36 3.54
C ASP A 102 31.26 7.13 3.95
N TYR A 103 30.39 7.27 4.95
CA TYR A 103 29.50 6.21 5.44
C TYR A 103 28.03 6.55 5.16
N GLY A 104 27.77 7.24 4.03
CA GLY A 104 26.42 7.63 3.63
C GLY A 104 25.73 8.54 4.65
N PHE A 105 26.47 9.44 5.31
CA PHE A 105 25.99 10.26 6.42
C PHE A 105 25.50 9.45 7.65
N ALA A 106 26.04 8.25 7.84
CA ALA A 106 26.06 7.52 9.12
C ALA A 106 27.50 7.51 9.70
N ASP A 107 27.74 6.78 10.81
CA ASP A 107 29.04 6.77 11.51
C ASP A 107 29.87 5.48 11.35
N GLY A 108 29.30 4.43 10.78
CA GLY A 108 29.98 3.13 10.67
C GLY A 108 30.11 2.38 12.01
N LEU A 109 29.30 2.74 13.02
CA LEU A 109 29.33 2.13 14.35
C LEU A 109 27.97 1.50 14.70
N SER A 110 28.00 0.45 15.52
CA SER A 110 26.76 -0.17 16.02
C SER A 110 25.98 0.79 16.92
N GLN A 111 26.67 1.38 17.89
CA GLN A 111 26.13 2.43 18.76
C GLN A 111 26.97 3.69 18.60
N ALA A 112 26.29 4.82 18.44
CA ALA A 112 26.94 6.10 18.26
C ALA A 112 27.76 6.51 19.50
N LEU A 113 28.86 7.22 19.27
CA LEU A 113 29.75 7.71 20.32
C LEU A 113 29.71 9.24 20.38
N GLY A 114 29.17 9.75 21.49
CA GLY A 114 28.97 11.16 21.74
C GLY A 114 30.12 11.82 22.53
N ARG A 115 29.81 12.73 23.45
CA ARG A 115 30.77 13.66 24.08
C ARG A 115 32.05 12.98 24.54
N GLY A 116 33.19 13.55 24.16
CA GLY A 116 34.53 13.06 24.49
C GLY A 116 35.04 11.90 23.63
N ALA A 117 34.28 11.50 22.60
CA ALA A 117 34.77 10.56 21.58
C ALA A 117 35.66 11.27 20.57
N GLY A 118 36.76 10.62 20.18
CA GLY A 118 37.70 11.12 19.18
C GLY A 118 37.75 10.20 17.95
N GLY A 119 38.15 10.76 16.80
CA GLY A 119 38.19 10.04 15.52
C GLY A 119 36.87 10.05 14.76
N VAL A 120 36.84 9.36 13.62
CA VAL A 120 35.66 9.22 12.75
C VAL A 120 35.56 7.79 12.22
N GLY A 121 34.37 7.39 11.77
CA GLY A 121 34.16 6.05 11.23
C GLY A 121 34.39 4.94 12.26
N PRO A 122 34.78 3.74 11.80
CA PRO A 122 35.11 2.61 12.67
C PRO A 122 36.29 2.83 13.63
N GLU A 123 37.12 3.84 13.39
CA GLU A 123 38.24 4.20 14.27
C GLU A 123 37.81 5.14 15.41
N ARG A 124 36.59 5.67 15.37
CA ARG A 124 36.06 6.54 16.41
C ARG A 124 35.92 5.77 17.72
N ALA A 125 36.46 6.33 18.81
CA ALA A 125 36.54 5.66 20.10
C ALA A 125 36.50 6.62 21.29
N GLY A 126 36.18 6.06 22.46
CA GLY A 126 36.04 6.83 23.70
C GLY A 126 34.69 7.52 23.82
N GLY A 127 34.60 8.48 24.73
CA GLY A 127 33.37 9.25 24.97
C GLY A 127 32.22 8.45 25.59
N VAL A 128 31.03 9.04 25.51
CA VAL A 128 29.77 8.42 25.98
C VAL A 128 29.18 7.57 24.87
N SER A 129 28.84 6.31 25.20
CA SER A 129 28.09 5.44 24.29
C SER A 129 26.62 5.81 24.33
N LEU A 130 26.03 6.05 23.16
CA LEU A 130 24.60 6.25 22.99
C LEU A 130 23.90 4.89 22.81
N THR A 131 22.58 4.87 22.81
CA THR A 131 21.79 3.63 22.76
C THR A 131 21.46 3.18 21.35
N ARG A 132 21.49 4.08 20.36
CA ARG A 132 21.08 3.84 18.97
C ARG A 132 22.23 4.04 17.98
N ASN A 133 22.08 3.40 16.82
CA ASN A 133 22.88 3.63 15.62
C ASN A 133 22.54 5.00 15.00
N THR A 134 23.55 5.66 14.42
CA THR A 134 23.37 6.93 13.72
C THR A 134 22.72 6.71 12.35
N PRO A 135 21.48 7.18 12.10
CA PRO A 135 20.84 6.99 10.81
C PRO A 135 21.50 7.84 9.72
N SER A 136 21.41 7.37 8.48
CA SER A 136 21.75 8.17 7.29
C SER A 136 20.91 9.44 7.19
N LEU A 137 21.51 10.51 6.65
CA LEU A 137 20.82 11.76 6.32
C LEU A 137 20.40 11.85 4.84
N TRP A 138 20.70 10.84 4.02
CA TRP A 138 20.21 10.83 2.64
C TRP A 138 18.69 10.87 2.60
N ASN A 139 18.14 11.75 1.77
CA ASN A 139 16.69 11.96 1.59
C ASN A 139 15.94 12.36 2.88
N VAL A 140 16.65 12.79 3.94
CA VAL A 140 16.02 13.25 5.20
C VAL A 140 15.09 14.45 4.99
N ALA A 141 15.31 15.21 3.90
CA ALA A 141 14.48 16.31 3.43
C ALA A 141 12.99 15.95 3.26
N TYR A 142 12.68 14.67 3.03
CA TYR A 142 11.33 14.17 2.77
C TYR A 142 10.60 13.65 4.00
N SER A 143 11.28 13.50 5.14
CA SER A 143 10.66 12.92 6.32
C SER A 143 9.98 13.99 7.18
N SER A 144 8.78 13.67 7.66
CA SER A 144 8.01 14.46 8.62
C SER A 144 8.08 13.88 10.04
N ALA A 145 8.74 12.73 10.22
CA ALA A 145 9.04 12.13 11.51
C ALA A 145 10.55 11.85 11.62
N LEU A 146 11.27 12.60 12.44
CA LEU A 146 12.73 12.50 12.56
C LEU A 146 13.15 11.79 13.85
N PHE A 147 14.37 11.24 13.82
CA PHE A 147 14.86 10.16 14.70
C PHE A 147 14.16 8.82 14.48
N TRP A 148 14.74 7.75 15.02
CA TRP A 148 14.19 6.39 14.98
C TRP A 148 12.78 6.26 15.61
N ASP A 149 12.43 7.13 16.58
CA ASP A 149 11.13 7.14 17.28
C ASP A 149 10.19 8.27 16.81
N GLY A 150 10.61 9.07 15.83
CA GLY A 150 9.79 10.13 15.25
C GLY A 150 9.37 11.23 16.22
N ARG A 151 10.19 11.53 17.23
CA ARG A 151 9.85 12.48 18.31
C ARG A 151 9.86 13.96 17.91
N VAL A 152 10.40 14.30 16.74
CA VAL A 152 10.35 15.66 16.18
C VAL A 152 9.93 15.62 14.71
N ASP A 153 9.42 16.74 14.20
CA ASP A 153 8.73 16.84 12.91
C ASP A 153 9.43 17.74 11.89
N SER A 154 10.58 18.32 12.23
CA SER A 154 11.36 19.18 11.33
C SER A 154 12.85 19.17 11.63
N LEU A 155 13.65 19.39 10.59
CA LEU A 155 15.11 19.39 10.66
C LEU A 155 15.63 20.50 11.60
N GLU A 156 14.97 21.65 11.63
CA GLU A 156 15.31 22.75 12.55
C GLU A 156 15.18 22.32 14.02
N TYR A 157 14.10 21.63 14.38
CA TYR A 157 13.93 21.10 15.73
C TYR A 157 14.81 19.88 15.97
N GLN A 158 15.12 19.09 14.95
CA GLN A 158 16.05 17.97 15.06
C GLN A 158 17.45 18.48 15.38
N ALA A 159 17.98 19.46 14.65
CA ALA A 159 19.36 19.93 14.75
C ALA A 159 19.71 20.55 16.11
N ILE A 160 18.74 21.14 16.83
CA ILE A 160 19.01 21.70 18.16
C ILE A 160 19.13 20.63 19.25
N VAL A 161 18.54 19.45 19.04
CA VAL A 161 18.57 18.34 20.02
C VAL A 161 20.00 17.82 20.23
N PRO A 162 20.77 17.37 19.22
CA PRO A 162 22.12 16.87 19.42
C PRO A 162 23.08 17.95 19.94
N ILE A 163 22.90 19.21 19.50
CA ILE A 163 23.66 20.37 20.00
C ILE A 163 23.56 20.46 21.54
N ASN A 164 22.35 20.35 22.08
CA ASN A 164 22.10 20.52 23.51
C ASN A 164 22.17 19.21 24.34
N HIS A 165 22.12 18.04 23.70
CA HIS A 165 22.08 16.77 24.42
C HIS A 165 23.40 16.52 25.17
N ALA A 166 23.32 16.24 26.47
CA ALA A 166 24.48 16.21 27.37
C ALA A 166 25.50 15.13 27.03
N ASP A 167 25.02 14.04 26.42
CA ASP A 167 25.84 12.91 26.00
C ASP A 167 26.28 13.01 24.53
N GLU A 168 25.82 14.02 23.76
CA GLU A 168 26.19 14.24 22.35
C GLU A 168 27.15 15.43 22.23
N MET A 169 26.68 16.60 21.77
CA MET A 169 27.51 17.80 21.59
C MET A 169 27.54 18.71 22.84
N ALA A 170 26.62 18.49 23.79
CA ALA A 170 26.66 18.99 25.16
C ALA A 170 26.68 20.52 25.38
N VAL A 171 26.22 21.32 24.41
CA VAL A 171 26.09 22.77 24.58
C VAL A 171 25.00 23.08 25.61
N GLY A 172 25.43 23.48 26.81
CA GLY A 172 24.52 23.83 27.91
C GLY A 172 23.99 25.28 27.87
N ASN A 173 24.63 26.15 27.09
CA ASN A 173 24.26 27.56 26.95
C ASN A 173 24.39 28.02 25.49
N THR A 174 23.28 28.03 24.76
CA THR A 174 23.27 28.40 23.34
C THR A 174 23.65 29.87 23.08
N GLU A 175 23.49 30.77 24.06
CA GLU A 175 23.94 32.17 23.91
C GLU A 175 25.46 32.30 23.95
N GLU A 176 26.15 31.40 24.66
CA GLU A 176 27.62 31.33 24.61
C GLU A 176 28.08 30.85 23.22
N LEU A 177 27.45 29.80 22.67
CA LEU A 177 27.69 29.36 21.29
C LEU A 177 27.49 30.49 20.26
N VAL A 178 26.37 31.22 20.36
CA VAL A 178 26.11 32.38 19.48
C VAL A 178 27.19 33.46 19.65
N SER A 179 27.68 33.67 20.87
CA SER A 179 28.76 34.62 21.15
C SER A 179 30.09 34.19 20.55
N GLU A 180 30.39 32.88 20.55
CA GLU A 180 31.58 32.32 19.90
C GLU A 180 31.54 32.52 18.38
N LEU A 181 30.40 32.24 17.75
CA LEU A 181 30.20 32.46 16.31
C LEU A 181 30.33 33.95 15.94
N ARG A 182 29.79 34.86 16.76
CA ARG A 182 29.93 36.32 16.59
C ARG A 182 31.37 36.81 16.69
N ALA A 183 32.25 36.08 17.38
CA ALA A 183 33.65 36.43 17.50
C ALA A 183 34.47 36.09 16.24
N ILE A 184 33.91 35.34 15.29
CA ILE A 184 34.56 34.91 14.05
C ILE A 184 34.07 35.80 12.88
N PRO A 185 34.93 36.68 12.32
CA PRO A 185 34.52 37.63 11.28
C PRO A 185 33.94 37.00 10.01
N GLU A 186 34.40 35.79 9.67
CA GLU A 186 33.91 35.04 8.53
C GLU A 186 32.47 34.54 8.75
N TYR A 187 32.15 33.98 9.92
CA TYR A 187 30.77 33.61 10.25
C TYR A 187 29.85 34.83 10.25
N VAL A 188 30.27 35.97 10.79
CA VAL A 188 29.48 37.21 10.70
C VAL A 188 29.10 37.52 9.26
N THR A 189 30.05 37.44 8.33
CA THR A 189 29.81 37.69 6.90
C THR A 189 28.84 36.67 6.30
N LEU A 190 29.01 35.38 6.61
CA LEU A 190 28.17 34.30 6.09
C LEU A 190 26.72 34.38 6.59
N PHE A 191 26.52 34.64 7.89
CA PHE A 191 25.19 34.81 8.47
C PHE A 191 24.49 36.05 7.93
N GLU A 192 25.20 37.18 7.76
CA GLU A 192 24.60 38.38 7.17
C GLU A 192 24.17 38.17 5.71
N ALA A 193 24.92 37.38 4.94
CA ALA A 193 24.55 37.00 3.59
C ALA A 193 23.29 36.10 3.57
N ALA A 194 23.18 35.16 4.49
CA ALA A 194 22.09 34.19 4.55
C ALA A 194 20.77 34.75 5.15
N PHE A 195 20.86 35.68 6.11
CA PHE A 195 19.71 36.12 6.91
C PHE A 195 19.52 37.65 6.98
N GLY A 196 20.37 38.42 6.29
CA GLY A 196 20.37 39.88 6.31
C GLY A 196 21.28 40.48 7.39
N SER A 197 21.58 41.77 7.29
CA SER A 197 22.60 42.43 8.14
C SER A 197 22.18 42.65 9.59
N GLY A 198 23.17 42.66 10.51
CA GLY A 198 23.01 43.04 11.91
C GLY A 198 23.11 41.87 12.90
N GLU A 199 23.12 42.18 14.20
CA GLU A 199 23.38 41.19 15.27
C GLU A 199 22.36 40.03 15.32
N ALA A 200 21.14 40.25 14.81
CA ALA A 200 20.10 39.23 14.74
C ALA A 200 20.35 38.15 13.66
N ALA A 201 21.30 38.39 12.75
CA ALA A 201 21.68 37.43 11.72
C ALA A 201 22.24 36.13 12.35
N ILE A 202 23.05 36.26 13.40
CA ILE A 202 23.58 35.13 14.16
C ILE A 202 22.70 34.92 15.39
N SER A 203 21.93 33.83 15.35
CA SER A 203 21.02 33.42 16.41
C SER A 203 20.93 31.89 16.44
N SER A 204 20.50 31.33 17.58
CA SER A 204 20.21 29.89 17.69
C SER A 204 19.28 29.39 16.56
N GLU A 205 18.23 30.16 16.27
CA GLU A 205 17.28 29.86 15.21
C GLU A 205 17.95 29.82 13.83
N ASN A 206 18.79 30.80 13.51
CA ASN A 206 19.44 30.87 12.20
C ASN A 206 20.55 29.82 12.02
N ILE A 207 21.19 29.38 13.11
CA ILE A 207 22.15 28.25 13.09
C ILE A 207 21.42 27.00 12.60
N VAL A 208 20.32 26.60 13.26
CA VAL A 208 19.59 25.39 12.89
C VAL A 208 18.89 25.51 11.54
N ARG A 209 18.41 26.72 11.17
CA ARG A 209 17.85 26.97 9.84
C ARG A 209 18.88 26.86 8.73
N ALA A 210 20.14 27.22 8.97
CA ALA A 210 21.21 27.02 8.00
C ALA A 210 21.57 25.54 7.86
N ILE A 211 21.76 24.81 8.97
CA ILE A 211 22.03 23.37 8.98
C ILE A 211 20.92 22.61 8.25
N ALA A 212 19.66 22.85 8.62
CA ALA A 212 18.51 22.24 7.97
C ALA A 212 18.40 22.60 6.47
N ALA A 213 18.87 23.79 6.07
CA ALA A 213 18.90 24.15 4.65
C ALA A 213 19.96 23.33 3.88
N PHE A 214 21.10 23.04 4.50
CA PHE A 214 22.12 22.16 3.95
C PHE A 214 21.65 20.70 3.89
N GLU A 215 21.08 20.16 4.97
CA GLU A 215 20.59 18.77 5.03
C GLU A 215 19.53 18.48 3.96
N ARG A 216 18.72 19.48 3.59
CA ARG A 216 17.75 19.36 2.49
C ARG A 216 18.37 19.18 1.10
N THR A 217 19.68 19.38 0.95
CA THR A 217 20.40 19.13 -0.30
C THR A 217 20.94 17.70 -0.41
N LEU A 218 20.90 16.92 0.68
CA LEU A 218 21.38 15.54 0.73
C LEU A 218 20.36 14.60 0.07
N LEU A 219 20.31 14.61 -1.26
CA LEU A 219 19.29 13.93 -2.06
C LEU A 219 19.87 12.77 -2.88
N SER A 220 19.19 11.64 -2.87
CA SER A 220 19.49 10.44 -3.65
C SER A 220 18.30 10.15 -4.58
N GLN A 221 18.46 10.50 -5.87
CA GLN A 221 17.38 10.56 -6.87
C GLN A 221 17.81 10.21 -8.30
N ASP A 222 19.09 9.87 -8.51
CA ASP A 222 19.65 9.41 -9.78
C ASP A 222 20.43 8.10 -9.59
N SER A 223 19.87 7.18 -8.81
CA SER A 223 20.42 5.83 -8.67
C SER A 223 20.17 5.00 -9.93
N PRO A 224 20.86 3.85 -10.11
CA PRO A 224 20.52 2.89 -11.15
C PRO A 224 19.01 2.54 -11.21
N PHE A 225 18.36 2.40 -10.06
CA PHE A 225 16.90 2.22 -10.00
C PHE A 225 16.13 3.42 -10.55
N ASP A 226 16.51 4.67 -10.21
CA ASP A 226 15.81 5.86 -10.70
C ASP A 226 15.86 5.96 -12.22
N ARG A 227 17.04 5.72 -12.81
CA ARG A 227 17.19 5.72 -14.27
C ARG A 227 16.38 4.60 -14.92
N TYR A 228 16.35 3.41 -14.33
CA TYR A 228 15.52 2.31 -14.81
C TYR A 228 14.03 2.66 -14.75
N ALA A 229 13.57 3.19 -13.63
CA ALA A 229 12.19 3.67 -13.47
C ALA A 229 11.85 4.76 -14.49
N ALA A 230 12.78 5.69 -14.77
CA ALA A 230 12.64 6.72 -15.80
C ALA A 230 12.76 6.20 -17.25
N GLY A 231 12.95 4.89 -17.46
CA GLY A 231 12.91 4.26 -18.78
C GLY A 231 14.26 3.97 -19.42
N ASP A 232 15.35 3.92 -18.64
CA ASP A 232 16.64 3.36 -19.07
C ASP A 232 16.72 1.86 -18.72
N PRO A 233 16.30 0.96 -19.61
CA PRO A 233 16.26 -0.48 -19.34
C PRO A 233 17.63 -1.11 -19.00
N ASP A 234 18.73 -0.43 -19.37
CA ASP A 234 20.10 -0.90 -19.14
C ASP A 234 20.68 -0.40 -17.81
N ALA A 235 19.94 0.46 -17.08
CA ALA A 235 20.40 1.00 -15.80
C ALA A 235 20.46 -0.05 -14.68
N LEU A 236 19.62 -1.09 -14.73
CA LEU A 236 19.70 -2.24 -13.82
C LEU A 236 20.34 -3.45 -14.50
N THR A 237 21.26 -4.10 -13.78
CA THR A 237 21.80 -5.40 -14.17
C THR A 237 20.74 -6.52 -14.02
N PRO A 238 20.89 -7.68 -14.70
CA PRO A 238 19.94 -8.77 -14.54
C PRO A 238 19.75 -9.27 -13.09
N PRO A 239 20.81 -9.42 -12.24
CA PRO A 239 20.63 -9.68 -10.82
C PRO A 239 19.80 -8.61 -10.08
N GLN A 240 19.96 -7.34 -10.43
CA GLN A 240 19.20 -6.25 -9.82
C GLN A 240 17.72 -6.27 -10.20
N ARG A 241 17.38 -6.64 -11.45
CA ARG A 241 15.99 -6.81 -11.88
C ARG A 241 15.32 -7.99 -11.17
N ARG A 242 16.04 -9.11 -10.98
CA ARG A 242 15.57 -10.23 -10.15
C ARG A 242 15.42 -9.84 -8.67
N GLY A 243 16.34 -9.03 -8.14
CA GLY A 243 16.23 -8.49 -6.78
C GLY A 243 15.05 -7.54 -6.58
N LEU A 244 14.77 -6.68 -7.56
CA LEU A 244 13.58 -5.80 -7.57
C LEU A 244 12.30 -6.62 -7.59
N THR A 245 12.26 -7.71 -8.38
CA THR A 245 11.15 -8.67 -8.42
C THR A 245 10.90 -9.27 -7.03
N LEU A 246 11.95 -9.75 -6.37
CA LEU A 246 11.86 -10.28 -5.01
C LEU A 246 11.33 -9.22 -4.04
N PHE A 247 11.90 -8.01 -4.05
CA PHE A 247 11.51 -6.91 -3.18
C PHE A 247 10.01 -6.53 -3.28
N ARG A 248 9.43 -6.67 -4.48
CA ARG A 248 8.03 -6.33 -4.76
C ARG A 248 7.06 -7.51 -4.68
N SER A 249 7.57 -8.73 -4.48
CA SER A 249 6.71 -9.90 -4.37
C SER A 249 5.98 -9.94 -3.04
N ALA A 250 4.78 -10.49 -3.04
CA ALA A 250 4.00 -10.79 -1.85
C ALA A 250 4.62 -11.89 -0.99
N ALA A 251 5.58 -12.66 -1.53
CA ALA A 251 6.39 -13.57 -0.73
C ALA A 251 7.24 -12.84 0.32
N LEU A 252 7.87 -11.73 -0.07
CA LEU A 252 8.84 -11.01 0.78
C LEU A 252 8.27 -9.72 1.37
N ARG A 253 7.28 -9.10 0.70
CA ARG A 253 6.52 -7.95 1.19
C ARG A 253 7.35 -6.74 1.61
N CYS A 254 8.56 -6.57 1.06
CA CYS A 254 9.44 -5.46 1.45
C CYS A 254 8.80 -4.10 1.10
N PHE A 255 8.07 -4.05 -0.01
CA PHE A 255 7.38 -2.86 -0.51
C PHE A 255 6.24 -2.35 0.39
N GLU A 256 5.69 -3.18 1.28
CA GLU A 256 4.59 -2.80 2.20
C GLU A 256 5.01 -1.72 3.20
N CYS A 257 6.32 -1.63 3.49
CA CYS A 257 6.88 -0.66 4.42
C CYS A 257 7.83 0.32 3.73
N HIS A 258 8.64 -0.17 2.79
CA HIS A 258 9.69 0.59 2.10
C HIS A 258 9.19 1.14 0.76
N GLU A 259 8.37 2.17 0.83
CA GLU A 259 7.65 2.75 -0.31
C GLU A 259 8.54 3.57 -1.26
N THR A 260 8.36 3.39 -2.57
CA THR A 260 8.99 4.23 -3.61
C THR A 260 8.42 5.66 -3.62
N PRO A 261 9.21 6.70 -3.96
CA PRO A 261 10.59 6.64 -4.43
C PRO A 261 11.63 6.78 -3.31
N THR A 262 11.25 7.05 -2.06
CA THR A 262 12.22 7.21 -0.97
C THR A 262 12.69 5.90 -0.35
N PHE A 263 12.04 4.78 -0.66
CA PHE A 263 12.21 3.48 -0.01
C PHE A 263 12.12 3.58 1.52
N ALA A 264 11.17 4.41 1.98
CA ALA A 264 10.96 4.80 3.37
C ALA A 264 9.50 5.22 3.55
N SER A 265 9.01 5.20 4.78
CA SER A 265 7.74 5.82 5.16
C SER A 265 7.85 6.48 6.53
N ASP A 266 6.95 7.41 6.84
CA ASP A 266 6.82 8.00 8.18
C ASP A 266 5.95 7.12 9.11
N THR A 267 5.74 5.85 8.74
CA THR A 267 5.05 4.85 9.57
C THR A 267 6.00 4.20 10.56
N PHE A 268 5.44 3.65 11.64
CA PHE A 268 6.18 2.96 12.69
C PHE A 268 5.84 1.48 12.67
N ARG A 269 6.86 0.63 12.65
CA ARG A 269 6.71 -0.82 12.50
C ARG A 269 7.45 -1.54 13.60
N ILE A 270 6.87 -2.65 14.06
CA ILE A 270 7.51 -3.56 15.00
C ILE A 270 8.01 -4.76 14.21
N VAL A 271 9.32 -4.76 13.95
CA VAL A 271 9.97 -5.89 13.29
C VAL A 271 10.60 -6.87 14.29
N GLY A 272 10.81 -6.42 15.54
CA GLY A 272 11.35 -7.20 16.64
C GLY A 272 12.86 -7.47 16.58
N VAL A 273 13.63 -6.43 16.24
CA VAL A 273 15.10 -6.47 16.29
C VAL A 273 15.54 -6.72 17.75
N PRO A 274 16.48 -7.66 18.00
CA PRO A 274 16.90 -8.00 19.35
C PRO A 274 17.68 -6.87 20.02
N ASP A 275 17.43 -6.66 21.32
CA ASP A 275 18.23 -5.78 22.16
C ASP A 275 19.63 -6.35 22.42
N PHE A 276 20.62 -5.48 22.62
CA PHE A 276 21.94 -5.93 23.06
C PHE A 276 21.90 -6.52 24.47
N PRO A 277 22.58 -7.65 24.72
CA PRO A 277 22.64 -8.25 26.05
C PRO A 277 23.12 -7.25 27.12
N GLY A 278 22.28 -7.02 28.13
CA GLY A 278 22.59 -6.16 29.27
C GLY A 278 22.25 -4.68 29.08
N LEU A 279 21.74 -4.28 27.92
CA LEU A 279 21.12 -2.96 27.74
C LEU A 279 19.62 -3.01 28.04
N PRO A 280 19.02 -1.90 28.52
CA PRO A 280 17.56 -1.79 28.65
C PRO A 280 16.87 -1.89 27.30
N HIS A 281 15.65 -2.42 27.30
CA HIS A 281 14.78 -2.43 26.13
C HIS A 281 14.48 -1.00 25.66
N ASP A 282 14.61 -0.77 24.35
CA ASP A 282 14.23 0.49 23.72
C ASP A 282 12.77 0.43 23.23
N ALA A 283 11.89 1.10 23.99
CA ALA A 283 10.45 1.12 23.71
C ALA A 283 10.08 1.87 22.41
N GLY A 284 11.03 2.56 21.75
CA GLY A 284 10.79 3.23 20.48
C GLY A 284 9.67 4.27 20.57
N ARG A 285 8.66 4.16 19.72
CA ARG A 285 7.52 5.09 19.62
C ARG A 285 6.71 5.19 20.92
N ALA A 286 6.59 4.11 21.69
CA ALA A 286 5.89 4.11 22.98
C ALA A 286 6.54 5.03 24.03
N ALA A 287 7.84 5.32 23.91
CA ALA A 287 8.52 6.28 24.78
C ALA A 287 8.15 7.75 24.46
N VAL A 288 7.58 8.01 23.28
CA VAL A 288 7.27 9.36 22.78
C VAL A 288 5.79 9.69 22.96
N VAL A 289 4.90 8.76 22.62
CA VAL A 289 3.45 8.95 22.66
C VAL A 289 2.76 7.76 23.33
N ALA A 290 1.75 8.05 24.15
CA ALA A 290 1.07 7.02 24.95
C ALA A 290 0.28 5.98 24.12
N SER A 291 -0.07 6.32 22.87
CA SER A 291 -0.72 5.43 21.91
C SER A 291 0.28 4.72 20.98
N GLY A 292 1.58 4.93 21.18
CA GLY A 292 2.61 4.30 20.37
C GLY A 292 2.84 2.87 20.80
N ASP A 293 3.09 1.99 19.84
CA ASP A 293 3.37 0.59 20.14
C ASP A 293 4.80 0.39 20.65
N ASP A 294 4.95 -0.54 21.60
CA ASP A 294 6.22 -0.87 22.24
C ASP A 294 7.17 -1.58 21.28
N GLY A 295 8.39 -1.03 21.15
CA GLY A 295 9.41 -1.50 20.20
C GLY A 295 9.17 -1.08 18.75
N ALA A 296 8.24 -0.15 18.49
CA ALA A 296 7.99 0.36 17.15
C ALA A 296 8.98 1.46 16.76
N PHE A 297 9.58 1.33 15.58
CA PHE A 297 10.51 2.32 15.02
C PHE A 297 10.05 2.77 13.65
N LYS A 298 10.42 4.00 13.29
CA LYS A 298 10.15 4.56 11.98
C LYS A 298 10.84 3.74 10.90
N VAL A 299 10.17 3.49 9.78
CA VAL A 299 10.77 2.82 8.63
C VAL A 299 11.89 3.72 8.04
N PRO A 300 13.16 3.29 8.06
CA PRO A 300 14.25 4.08 7.51
C PRO A 300 14.27 4.00 5.98
N THR A 301 14.96 4.95 5.33
CA THR A 301 15.23 4.87 3.89
C THR A 301 16.23 3.76 3.58
N LEU A 302 16.00 3.04 2.49
CA LEU A 302 16.98 2.12 1.90
C LEU A 302 17.87 2.79 0.83
N ARG A 303 17.68 4.09 0.57
CA ARG A 303 18.56 4.87 -0.31
C ARG A 303 19.95 4.90 0.30
N ASN A 304 20.97 4.58 -0.51
CA ASN A 304 22.36 4.46 -0.07
C ASN A 304 22.62 3.44 1.06
N ILE A 305 21.71 2.49 1.30
CA ILE A 305 21.82 1.50 2.39
C ILE A 305 23.13 0.71 2.35
N ALA A 306 23.67 0.46 1.16
CA ALA A 306 24.94 -0.25 0.98
C ALA A 306 26.14 0.43 1.65
N LEU A 307 26.04 1.73 1.98
CA LEU A 307 27.12 2.54 2.53
C LEU A 307 27.03 2.76 4.05
N THR A 308 25.95 2.29 4.69
CA THR A 308 25.57 2.73 6.05
C THR A 308 25.61 1.61 7.08
N ALA A 309 26.33 0.52 6.82
CA ALA A 309 26.52 -0.55 7.80
C ALA A 309 27.18 0.00 9.09
N PRO A 310 26.86 -0.54 10.28
CA PRO A 310 25.88 -1.60 10.54
C PRO A 310 24.42 -1.13 10.55
N TYR A 311 23.47 -2.07 10.58
CA TYR A 311 22.04 -1.86 10.28
C TYR A 311 21.13 -1.99 11.50
N MET A 312 19.90 -1.49 11.34
CA MET A 312 18.83 -1.35 12.35
C MET A 312 19.07 -0.23 13.36
N HIS A 313 18.04 0.07 14.15
CA HIS A 313 18.06 1.17 15.13
C HIS A 313 19.19 1.07 16.17
N ASN A 314 19.70 -0.13 16.41
CA ASN A 314 20.78 -0.42 17.36
C ASN A 314 22.06 -0.95 16.67
N GLY A 315 22.09 -1.05 15.34
CA GLY A 315 23.30 -1.49 14.63
C GLY A 315 23.71 -2.94 14.90
N VAL A 316 22.77 -3.83 15.26
CA VAL A 316 23.09 -5.22 15.65
C VAL A 316 23.56 -6.08 14.47
N PHE A 317 23.13 -5.78 13.25
CA PHE A 317 23.52 -6.50 12.04
C PHE A 317 24.61 -5.76 11.29
N THR A 318 25.66 -6.46 10.90
CA THR A 318 26.84 -5.91 10.22
C THR A 318 26.78 -6.05 8.70
N THR A 319 25.93 -6.94 8.19
CA THR A 319 25.78 -7.23 6.76
C THR A 319 24.31 -7.21 6.33
N LEU A 320 24.03 -6.98 5.03
CA LEU A 320 22.66 -7.07 4.51
C LEU A 320 22.17 -8.52 4.52
N GLU A 321 23.07 -9.49 4.41
CA GLU A 321 22.78 -10.91 4.58
C GLU A 321 22.18 -11.20 5.96
N GLU A 322 22.75 -10.64 7.03
CA GLU A 322 22.20 -10.78 8.39
C GLU A 322 20.82 -10.14 8.53
N VAL A 323 20.60 -8.97 7.88
CA VAL A 323 19.29 -8.31 7.83
C VAL A 323 18.26 -9.18 7.11
N ILE A 324 18.60 -9.71 5.94
CA ILE A 324 17.70 -10.56 5.15
C ILE A 324 17.42 -11.87 5.89
N ALA A 325 18.43 -12.47 6.52
CA ALA A 325 18.26 -13.68 7.33
C ALA A 325 17.30 -13.46 8.51
N PHE A 326 17.36 -12.29 9.16
CA PHE A 326 16.43 -11.92 10.22
C PHE A 326 14.98 -11.84 9.73
N TYR A 327 14.74 -11.22 8.58
CA TYR A 327 13.39 -11.18 8.00
C TYR A 327 12.92 -12.55 7.49
N SER A 328 13.81 -13.33 6.89
CA SER A 328 13.57 -14.68 6.38
C SER A 328 13.13 -15.65 7.50
N ASP A 329 13.71 -15.54 8.70
CA ASP A 329 13.31 -16.34 9.87
C ASP A 329 11.94 -15.90 10.47
N GLY A 330 11.37 -14.78 10.01
CA GLY A 330 10.09 -14.23 10.52
C GLY A 330 10.25 -13.08 11.52
N GLY A 331 11.42 -12.44 11.56
CA GLY A 331 11.71 -11.32 12.45
C GLY A 331 11.63 -11.70 13.93
N GLY A 332 11.22 -10.76 14.78
CA GLY A 332 11.10 -11.02 16.22
C GLY A 332 10.10 -12.11 16.59
N ARG A 333 9.16 -12.47 15.70
CA ARG A 333 8.16 -13.50 15.96
C ARG A 333 8.79 -14.87 16.12
N ALA A 334 9.80 -15.17 15.31
CA ALA A 334 10.63 -16.38 15.42
C ALA A 334 11.38 -16.46 16.77
N HIS A 335 11.54 -15.31 17.42
CA HIS A 335 12.28 -15.16 18.67
C HIS A 335 11.37 -14.89 19.88
N GLY A 336 10.06 -15.14 19.75
CA GLY A 336 9.10 -15.11 20.86
C GLY A 336 8.45 -13.76 21.12
N GLN A 337 8.55 -12.81 20.19
CA GLN A 337 7.83 -11.54 20.27
C GLN A 337 6.45 -11.66 19.59
N GLU A 338 5.38 -11.41 20.35
CA GLU A 338 4.01 -11.60 19.86
C GLU A 338 3.52 -10.40 19.02
N ASN A 339 3.97 -9.18 19.33
CA ASN A 339 3.48 -7.93 18.72
C ASN A 339 4.26 -7.49 17.46
N VAL A 340 4.72 -8.45 16.64
CA VAL A 340 5.41 -8.17 15.38
C VAL A 340 4.40 -7.89 14.27
N ASP A 341 4.74 -6.95 13.37
CA ASP A 341 3.89 -6.53 12.25
C ASP A 341 3.37 -7.74 11.44
N PRO A 342 2.06 -7.79 11.11
CA PRO A 342 1.45 -8.93 10.43
C PRO A 342 2.01 -9.19 9.03
N PHE A 343 2.65 -8.20 8.39
CA PHE A 343 3.28 -8.39 7.09
C PHE A 343 4.57 -9.23 7.14
N LEU A 344 5.15 -9.43 8.32
CA LEU A 344 6.33 -10.28 8.50
C LEU A 344 5.91 -11.72 8.79
N GLN A 345 5.90 -12.58 7.78
CA GLN A 345 5.53 -14.00 7.91
C GLN A 345 6.69 -14.99 7.78
N GLY A 346 7.92 -14.49 7.58
CA GLY A 346 9.07 -15.33 7.23
C GLY A 346 8.98 -15.83 5.79
N PHE A 347 10.11 -16.17 5.19
CA PHE A 347 10.19 -16.65 3.81
C PHE A 347 11.48 -17.43 3.58
N GLU A 348 11.49 -18.32 2.59
CA GLU A 348 12.71 -19.01 2.16
C GLU A 348 13.30 -18.32 0.92
N LEU A 349 14.62 -18.14 0.91
CA LEU A 349 15.38 -17.70 -0.26
C LEU A 349 16.50 -18.68 -0.53
N THR A 350 16.78 -18.92 -1.81
CA THR A 350 18.04 -19.52 -2.22
C THR A 350 19.20 -18.54 -2.02
N ASP A 351 20.43 -19.06 -2.02
CA ASP A 351 21.64 -18.22 -1.99
C ASP A 351 21.64 -17.20 -3.14
N GLN A 352 21.16 -17.59 -4.33
CA GLN A 352 21.10 -16.70 -5.49
C GLN A 352 20.07 -15.58 -5.30
N GLU A 353 18.88 -15.89 -4.79
CA GLU A 353 17.84 -14.90 -4.54
C GLU A 353 18.26 -13.90 -3.45
N THR A 354 18.94 -14.38 -2.41
CA THR A 354 19.55 -13.51 -1.39
C THR A 354 20.53 -12.52 -2.03
N GLN A 355 21.41 -13.00 -2.90
CA GLN A 355 22.38 -12.15 -3.59
C GLN A 355 21.74 -11.22 -4.62
N ASP A 356 20.67 -11.64 -5.30
CA ASP A 356 19.91 -10.80 -6.22
C ASP A 356 19.21 -9.65 -5.47
N LEU A 357 18.57 -9.93 -4.32
CA LEU A 357 17.96 -8.91 -3.46
C LEU A 357 18.99 -7.90 -2.95
N ILE A 358 20.18 -8.35 -2.53
CA ILE A 358 21.30 -7.47 -2.14
C ILE A 358 21.78 -6.64 -3.32
N ALA A 359 21.91 -7.23 -4.51
CA ALA A 359 22.30 -6.50 -5.71
C ALA A 359 21.32 -5.35 -5.99
N PHE A 360 20.01 -5.58 -5.82
CA PHE A 360 19.00 -4.53 -5.93
C PHE A 360 19.18 -3.43 -4.86
N MET A 361 19.48 -3.77 -3.61
CA MET A 361 19.79 -2.76 -2.58
C MET A 361 20.97 -1.86 -2.99
N TYR A 362 21.96 -2.39 -3.72
CA TYR A 362 23.08 -1.59 -4.22
C TYR A 362 22.66 -0.66 -5.37
N ALA A 363 21.64 -1.04 -6.14
CA ALA A 363 21.03 -0.19 -7.17
C ALA A 363 20.30 1.05 -6.61
N LEU A 364 20.08 1.10 -5.28
CA LEU A 364 19.52 2.25 -4.58
C LEU A 364 20.59 3.26 -4.12
N THR A 365 21.86 3.04 -4.50
CA THR A 365 22.97 3.93 -4.14
C THR A 365 23.17 5.01 -5.20
N ASP A 366 23.11 6.26 -4.76
CA ASP A 366 23.36 7.47 -5.52
C ASP A 366 24.01 8.52 -4.61
N GLU A 367 25.22 8.92 -5.00
CA GLU A 367 26.00 9.99 -4.37
C GLU A 367 26.23 11.18 -5.33
N SER A 368 25.42 11.31 -6.40
CA SER A 368 25.53 12.39 -7.40
C SER A 368 25.36 13.79 -6.81
N GLN A 369 24.60 13.91 -5.71
CA GLN A 369 24.43 15.14 -4.92
C GLN A 369 25.28 15.13 -3.63
N LEU A 370 26.34 14.31 -3.55
CA LEU A 370 27.23 14.32 -2.38
C LEU A 370 27.98 15.67 -2.33
N PRO A 371 27.79 16.49 -1.27
CA PRO A 371 28.45 17.77 -1.17
C PRO A 371 29.96 17.63 -0.89
N ASP A 372 30.72 18.62 -1.34
CA ASP A 372 32.14 18.72 -1.05
C ASP A 372 32.39 18.89 0.46
N THR A 373 33.30 18.07 0.98
CA THR A 373 33.82 18.24 2.34
C THR A 373 34.77 19.43 2.38
N PRO A 374 34.55 20.44 3.25
CA PRO A 374 35.42 21.61 3.31
C PRO A 374 36.82 21.22 3.81
N GLU A 375 37.87 21.78 3.21
CA GLU A 375 39.25 21.59 3.70
C GLU A 375 39.49 22.31 5.04
N THR A 376 38.81 23.43 5.24
CA THR A 376 38.86 24.26 6.45
C THR A 376 37.49 24.82 6.76
N VAL A 377 37.22 25.05 8.04
CA VAL A 377 36.00 25.73 8.52
C VAL A 377 36.35 27.10 9.12
N PRO A 378 35.40 28.04 9.20
CA PRO A 378 35.66 29.41 9.67
C PRO A 378 36.25 29.51 11.09
N SER A 379 35.97 28.55 11.97
CA SER A 379 36.59 28.50 13.31
C SER A 379 38.09 28.17 13.29
N GLY A 380 38.58 27.60 12.19
CA GLY A 380 39.93 27.03 12.09
C GLY A 380 40.12 25.71 12.84
N LEU A 381 39.06 25.13 13.40
CA LEU A 381 39.10 23.82 14.05
C LEU A 381 39.27 22.69 13.00
N PRO A 382 39.79 21.52 13.39
CA PRO A 382 39.99 20.42 12.46
C PRO A 382 38.67 19.89 11.89
N VAL A 383 38.59 19.78 10.56
CA VAL A 383 37.47 19.12 9.87
C VAL A 383 37.68 17.60 9.88
N ALA A 384 36.59 16.85 10.01
CA ALA A 384 36.60 15.40 9.83
C ALA A 384 37.25 15.01 8.48
N HIS A 385 38.32 14.21 8.53
CA HIS A 385 39.04 13.81 7.34
C HIS A 385 38.29 12.70 6.59
N ARG A 386 38.43 12.67 5.26
CA ARG A 386 37.85 11.58 4.45
C ARG A 386 38.49 10.24 4.81
N ILE A 387 37.67 9.21 4.87
CA ILE A 387 38.05 7.82 5.16
C ILE A 387 37.61 6.89 4.03
N VAL A 388 38.25 5.73 3.94
CA VAL A 388 37.91 4.73 2.93
C VAL A 388 36.73 3.90 3.43
N ASN A 389 35.67 3.84 2.63
CA ASN A 389 34.59 2.87 2.79
C ASN A 389 34.66 1.87 1.63
N GLU A 390 35.05 0.63 1.93
CA GLU A 390 35.23 -0.43 0.93
C GLU A 390 33.91 -0.77 0.21
N ALA A 391 32.76 -0.49 0.82
CA ALA A 391 31.46 -0.72 0.19
C ALA A 391 31.29 0.10 -1.09
N ARG A 392 31.90 1.29 -1.22
CA ARG A 392 31.82 2.08 -2.45
C ARG A 392 32.43 1.39 -3.66
N ASN A 393 33.55 0.71 -3.49
CA ASN A 393 34.20 -0.04 -4.57
C ASN A 393 33.30 -1.20 -5.02
N LEU A 394 32.72 -1.91 -4.05
CA LEU A 394 31.79 -3.01 -4.31
C LEU A 394 30.53 -2.52 -5.03
N VAL A 395 29.90 -1.45 -4.54
CA VAL A 395 28.73 -0.83 -5.19
C VAL A 395 29.07 -0.40 -6.62
N ALA A 396 30.22 0.25 -6.84
CA ALA A 396 30.63 0.69 -8.18
C ALA A 396 30.87 -0.48 -9.13
N ASP A 397 31.36 -1.62 -8.63
CA ASP A 397 31.55 -2.82 -9.44
C ASP A 397 30.23 -3.55 -9.73
N ILE A 398 29.31 -3.64 -8.78
CA ILE A 398 27.98 -4.25 -8.98
C ILE A 398 27.08 -3.38 -9.87
N ASN A 399 27.11 -2.05 -9.68
CA ASN A 399 26.35 -1.09 -10.49
C ASN A 399 27.00 -0.80 -11.85
N ARG A 400 28.16 -1.40 -12.16
CA ARG A 400 28.78 -1.23 -13.48
C ARG A 400 27.85 -1.87 -14.52
N ALA A 401 27.24 -1.03 -15.36
CA ALA A 401 26.37 -1.45 -16.44
C ALA A 401 26.99 -2.62 -17.23
N PRO A 402 26.24 -3.69 -17.51
CA PRO A 402 26.77 -4.81 -18.27
C PRO A 402 27.18 -4.28 -19.65
N GLY A 403 28.44 -4.50 -20.01
CA GLY A 403 28.88 -4.27 -21.38
C GLY A 403 28.18 -5.26 -22.30
N GLY A 404 27.10 -4.83 -22.96
CA GLY A 404 26.54 -5.47 -24.15
C GLY A 404 25.33 -6.37 -23.91
N GLY A 405 24.16 -5.76 -24.05
CA GLY A 405 22.91 -6.39 -24.43
C GLY A 405 21.94 -5.28 -24.80
N SER A 406 22.10 -4.66 -25.99
CA SER A 406 21.24 -3.60 -26.49
C SER A 406 19.77 -4.00 -26.33
N THR A 407 19.08 -3.44 -25.33
CA THR A 407 17.63 -3.54 -25.22
C THR A 407 17.00 -2.68 -26.33
N ASN A 408 15.86 -3.15 -26.85
CA ASN A 408 15.12 -2.49 -27.92
C ASN A 408 14.45 -1.24 -27.32
N PRO A 409 14.60 -0.02 -27.89
CA PRO A 409 13.96 1.18 -27.36
C PRO A 409 12.42 1.19 -27.51
N GLY A 410 11.78 0.03 -27.69
CA GLY A 410 10.38 -0.12 -28.06
C GLY A 410 10.18 0.20 -29.53
N SER A 411 9.74 -0.78 -30.33
CA SER A 411 9.45 -0.53 -31.75
C SER A 411 8.23 -1.27 -32.28
N GLY A 412 7.42 -1.86 -31.40
CA GLY A 412 6.28 -2.68 -31.81
C GLY A 412 6.73 -4.02 -32.39
N GLN A 413 7.84 -4.57 -31.89
CA GLN A 413 8.37 -5.85 -32.35
C GLN A 413 7.63 -7.01 -31.69
N THR A 414 7.62 -8.14 -32.37
CA THR A 414 7.18 -9.41 -31.79
C THR A 414 8.39 -10.22 -31.37
N LEU A 415 8.53 -10.47 -30.08
CA LEU A 415 9.53 -11.34 -29.47
C LEU A 415 8.90 -12.70 -29.17
N THR A 416 9.64 -13.79 -29.28
CA THR A 416 9.11 -15.14 -29.00
C THR A 416 10.06 -15.87 -28.06
N VAL A 417 9.51 -16.46 -27.01
CA VAL A 417 10.28 -17.25 -26.04
C VAL A 417 10.90 -18.46 -26.72
N GLY A 418 12.23 -18.55 -26.64
CA GLY A 418 13.01 -19.65 -27.20
C GLY A 418 12.91 -20.94 -26.38
N PRO A 419 13.22 -22.13 -26.94
CA PRO A 419 13.07 -23.41 -26.25
C PRO A 419 13.85 -23.62 -24.94
N ASN A 420 14.86 -22.78 -24.66
CA ASN A 420 15.65 -22.81 -23.42
C ASN A 420 15.76 -21.41 -22.80
N GLN A 421 14.84 -20.52 -23.16
CA GLN A 421 14.78 -19.15 -22.67
C GLN A 421 13.61 -19.07 -21.70
N THR A 422 13.77 -18.35 -20.59
CA THR A 422 12.65 -18.07 -19.70
C THR A 422 11.76 -16.97 -20.28
N ILE A 423 10.52 -16.86 -19.80
CA ILE A 423 9.64 -15.75 -20.17
C ILE A 423 10.26 -14.44 -19.69
N GLN A 424 10.76 -14.40 -18.45
CA GLN A 424 11.40 -13.21 -17.89
C GLN A 424 12.58 -12.74 -18.74
N GLU A 425 13.42 -13.65 -19.25
CA GLU A 425 14.54 -13.28 -20.13
C GLU A 425 14.10 -12.59 -21.42
N VAL A 426 12.89 -12.86 -21.93
CA VAL A 426 12.34 -12.14 -23.09
C VAL A 426 11.72 -10.81 -22.68
N VAL A 427 11.02 -10.76 -21.55
CA VAL A 427 10.48 -9.50 -20.99
C VAL A 427 11.61 -8.50 -20.73
N ASP A 428 12.72 -8.96 -20.16
CA ASP A 428 13.94 -8.19 -19.90
C ASP A 428 14.61 -7.61 -21.16
N LEU A 429 14.28 -8.12 -22.35
CA LEU A 429 14.77 -7.66 -23.65
C LEU A 429 13.76 -6.75 -24.38
N ALA A 430 12.50 -6.76 -23.95
CA ALA A 430 11.43 -6.01 -24.55
C ALA A 430 11.55 -4.51 -24.26
N GLY A 431 10.94 -3.69 -25.11
CA GLY A 431 10.68 -2.28 -24.83
C GLY A 431 9.22 -1.93 -25.07
N PRO A 432 8.77 -0.73 -24.69
CA PRO A 432 7.39 -0.31 -24.85
C PRO A 432 6.85 -0.49 -26.28
N GLY A 433 5.64 -1.01 -26.39
CA GLY A 433 4.95 -1.34 -27.65
C GLY A 433 5.20 -2.76 -28.14
N ASP A 434 6.20 -3.48 -27.62
CA ASP A 434 6.53 -4.83 -28.09
C ASP A 434 5.49 -5.88 -27.62
N THR A 435 5.35 -6.95 -28.41
CA THR A 435 4.53 -8.13 -28.10
C THR A 435 5.42 -9.33 -27.81
N ILE A 436 5.16 -10.04 -26.71
CA ILE A 436 5.88 -11.25 -26.30
C ILE A 436 4.98 -12.46 -26.55
N LEU A 437 5.46 -13.40 -27.37
CA LEU A 437 4.79 -14.67 -27.66
C LEU A 437 5.39 -15.80 -26.83
N ILE A 438 4.56 -16.52 -26.09
CA ILE A 438 4.94 -17.66 -25.27
C ILE A 438 4.47 -18.95 -25.97
N PRO A 439 5.37 -19.73 -26.61
CA PRO A 439 4.99 -20.98 -27.23
C PRO A 439 4.47 -22.00 -26.22
N TYR A 440 3.58 -22.89 -26.67
CA TYR A 440 3.14 -24.05 -25.89
C TYR A 440 4.30 -24.76 -25.18
N GLY A 441 4.15 -24.93 -23.88
CA GLY A 441 5.14 -25.51 -22.98
C GLY A 441 4.68 -25.33 -21.53
N THR A 442 5.49 -25.82 -20.59
CA THR A 442 5.29 -25.58 -19.16
C THR A 442 6.47 -24.77 -18.64
N TYR A 443 6.18 -23.63 -18.04
CA TYR A 443 7.11 -22.65 -17.51
C TYR A 443 6.94 -22.60 -15.98
N ASN A 444 8.04 -22.61 -15.25
CA ASN A 444 8.06 -22.72 -13.79
C ASN A 444 8.81 -21.50 -13.26
N GLU A 445 8.18 -20.34 -13.41
CA GLU A 445 8.78 -19.04 -13.11
C GLU A 445 7.73 -18.03 -12.69
N ARG A 446 8.20 -16.89 -12.18
CA ARG A 446 7.41 -15.68 -11.99
C ARG A 446 7.84 -14.67 -13.05
N VAL A 447 6.88 -13.91 -13.58
CA VAL A 447 7.15 -12.92 -14.63
C VAL A 447 6.79 -11.52 -14.13
N VAL A 448 7.75 -10.60 -14.15
CA VAL A 448 7.56 -9.20 -13.77
C VAL A 448 7.66 -8.30 -14.99
N VAL A 449 6.64 -7.48 -15.17
CA VAL A 449 6.46 -6.59 -16.32
C VAL A 449 6.31 -5.16 -15.84
N ASP A 450 7.41 -4.42 -15.87
CA ASP A 450 7.44 -3.01 -15.45
C ASP A 450 7.24 -2.03 -16.61
N LEU A 451 7.24 -2.52 -17.84
CA LEU A 451 7.18 -1.70 -19.04
C LEU A 451 5.74 -1.28 -19.37
N ASN A 452 5.57 -0.03 -19.80
CA ASN A 452 4.32 0.40 -20.41
C ASN A 452 4.17 -0.20 -21.82
N ASP A 453 2.93 -0.25 -22.31
CA ASP A 453 2.59 -0.64 -23.68
C ASP A 453 3.06 -2.06 -24.06
N ILE A 454 2.94 -3.04 -23.15
CA ILE A 454 3.35 -4.43 -23.42
C ILE A 454 2.15 -5.34 -23.62
N THR A 455 2.27 -6.20 -24.64
CA THR A 455 1.33 -7.31 -24.89
C THR A 455 2.02 -8.65 -24.68
N ILE A 456 1.45 -9.55 -23.88
CA ILE A 456 1.95 -10.92 -23.65
C ILE A 456 0.90 -11.94 -24.09
N LEU A 457 1.21 -12.78 -25.08
CA LEU A 457 0.25 -13.75 -25.62
C LEU A 457 0.82 -15.16 -25.64
N GLY A 458 0.04 -16.12 -25.15
CA GLY A 458 0.32 -17.53 -25.37
C GLY A 458 0.04 -17.97 -26.80
N VAL A 459 0.84 -18.92 -27.28
CA VAL A 459 0.65 -19.56 -28.60
C VAL A 459 0.24 -21.01 -28.36
N PRO A 460 -1.05 -21.34 -28.53
CA PRO A 460 -1.55 -22.69 -28.34
C PRO A 460 -0.89 -23.71 -29.27
N ASN A 461 -0.87 -24.97 -28.86
CA ASN A 461 -0.48 -26.06 -29.75
C ASN A 461 -1.57 -26.36 -30.79
N ALA A 462 -1.32 -27.34 -31.67
CA ALA A 462 -2.29 -27.73 -32.71
C ALA A 462 -3.61 -28.33 -32.18
N ALA A 463 -3.64 -28.78 -30.91
CA ALA A 463 -4.85 -29.25 -30.24
C ALA A 463 -5.64 -28.12 -29.55
N GLY A 464 -5.07 -26.91 -29.47
CA GLY A 464 -5.65 -25.78 -28.76
C GLY A 464 -5.21 -25.65 -27.31
N ASP A 465 -4.29 -26.51 -26.83
CA ASP A 465 -3.79 -26.42 -25.46
C ASP A 465 -2.91 -25.17 -25.29
N LEU A 466 -3.17 -24.39 -24.25
CA LEU A 466 -2.44 -23.17 -23.93
C LEU A 466 -1.06 -23.50 -23.32
N PRO A 467 -0.05 -22.62 -23.47
CA PRO A 467 1.14 -22.66 -22.62
C PRO A 467 0.77 -22.48 -21.14
N VAL A 468 1.50 -23.16 -20.26
CA VAL A 468 1.21 -23.23 -18.82
C VAL A 468 2.32 -22.54 -18.04
N LEU A 469 1.97 -21.58 -17.19
CA LEU A 469 2.80 -21.11 -16.08
C LEU A 469 2.36 -21.88 -14.83
N ASP A 470 3.26 -22.67 -14.25
CA ASP A 470 2.98 -23.53 -13.10
C ASP A 470 3.83 -23.09 -11.90
N GLY A 471 3.17 -22.66 -10.83
CA GLY A 471 3.82 -22.25 -9.59
C GLY A 471 4.27 -23.41 -8.70
N GLU A 472 3.93 -24.66 -9.07
CA GLU A 472 4.24 -25.90 -8.35
C GLU A 472 3.78 -25.94 -6.88
N GLY A 473 2.89 -25.02 -6.47
CA GLY A 473 2.47 -24.83 -5.08
C GLY A 473 3.52 -24.15 -4.20
N VAL A 474 4.51 -23.49 -4.81
CA VAL A 474 5.63 -22.84 -4.11
C VAL A 474 5.78 -21.38 -4.51
N LEU A 475 5.59 -21.05 -5.79
CA LEU A 475 5.71 -19.66 -6.27
C LEU A 475 4.46 -18.85 -5.91
N THR A 476 4.65 -17.59 -5.50
CA THR A 476 3.56 -16.70 -5.06
C THR A 476 2.72 -16.17 -6.20
N GLU A 477 3.31 -15.55 -7.23
CA GLU A 477 2.57 -14.94 -8.35
C GLU A 477 3.01 -15.46 -9.71
N ALA A 478 2.10 -15.66 -10.66
CA ALA A 478 2.48 -16.00 -12.03
C ALA A 478 3.02 -14.79 -12.78
N VAL A 479 2.26 -13.68 -12.78
CA VAL A 479 2.62 -12.43 -13.45
C VAL A 479 2.34 -11.24 -12.55
N ILE A 480 3.30 -10.34 -12.43
CA ILE A 480 3.19 -9.04 -11.76
C ILE A 480 3.41 -7.95 -12.80
N SER A 481 2.47 -7.02 -12.94
CA SER A 481 2.65 -5.85 -13.82
C SER A 481 2.38 -4.53 -13.09
N SER A 482 3.13 -3.51 -13.48
CA SER A 482 2.91 -2.12 -13.05
C SER A 482 2.92 -1.12 -14.19
N GLY A 483 3.05 -1.58 -15.43
CA GLY A 483 3.06 -0.72 -16.62
C GLY A 483 1.65 -0.41 -17.12
N ASN A 484 1.46 0.81 -17.65
CA ASN A 484 0.23 1.19 -18.34
C ASN A 484 0.07 0.44 -19.67
N ASN A 485 -1.17 0.32 -20.16
CA ASN A 485 -1.52 -0.33 -21.42
C ASN A 485 -0.99 -1.77 -21.50
N PHE A 486 -1.25 -2.55 -20.46
CA PHE A 486 -0.81 -3.93 -20.34
C PHE A 486 -1.90 -4.89 -20.85
N GLU A 487 -1.52 -5.73 -21.81
CA GLU A 487 -2.36 -6.79 -22.37
C GLU A 487 -1.76 -8.17 -22.08
N ILE A 488 -2.58 -9.10 -21.61
CA ILE A 488 -2.20 -10.49 -21.41
C ILE A 488 -3.32 -11.45 -21.81
N GLY A 489 -2.98 -12.50 -22.55
CA GLY A 489 -3.97 -13.49 -22.92
C GLY A 489 -3.44 -14.81 -23.45
N TYR A 490 -4.35 -15.77 -23.59
CA TYR A 490 -4.07 -17.13 -24.10
C TYR A 490 -3.07 -17.93 -23.25
N LEU A 491 -3.08 -17.76 -21.92
CA LEU A 491 -2.21 -18.51 -21.00
C LEU A 491 -3.03 -19.31 -19.99
N TYR A 492 -2.44 -20.40 -19.52
CA TYR A 492 -2.93 -21.14 -18.35
C TYR A 492 -1.97 -20.90 -17.19
N VAL A 493 -2.42 -20.23 -16.13
CA VAL A 493 -1.69 -20.01 -14.88
C VAL A 493 -2.24 -20.93 -13.79
N ARG A 494 -1.39 -21.65 -13.06
CA ARG A 494 -1.87 -22.57 -12.00
C ARG A 494 -0.90 -22.81 -10.86
N ASN A 495 -1.45 -23.28 -9.73
CA ASN A 495 -0.70 -23.72 -8.55
C ASN A 495 0.24 -22.64 -7.98
N TYR A 496 -0.21 -21.39 -7.98
CA TYR A 496 0.49 -20.29 -7.32
C TYR A 496 -0.07 -20.11 -5.91
N THR A 497 0.76 -19.71 -4.96
CA THR A 497 0.37 -19.63 -3.54
C THR A 497 -0.28 -18.31 -3.15
N ASP A 498 -0.28 -17.30 -4.04
CA ASP A 498 -0.85 -15.98 -3.78
C ASP A 498 -1.67 -15.44 -4.96
N ASN A 499 -1.09 -15.22 -6.15
CA ASN A 499 -1.82 -14.59 -7.26
C ASN A 499 -1.60 -15.26 -8.62
N GLY A 500 -2.62 -15.29 -9.47
CA GLY A 500 -2.45 -15.62 -10.89
C GLY A 500 -1.77 -14.45 -11.61
N VAL A 501 -2.53 -13.41 -11.92
CA VAL A 501 -2.03 -12.20 -12.58
C VAL A 501 -2.41 -10.97 -11.77
N ILE A 502 -1.42 -10.28 -11.18
CA ILE A 502 -1.61 -9.01 -10.47
C ILE A 502 -1.15 -7.84 -11.34
N VAL A 503 -2.00 -6.81 -11.43
CA VAL A 503 -1.68 -5.56 -12.12
C VAL A 503 -2.05 -4.40 -11.23
N GLU A 504 -1.06 -3.69 -10.70
CA GLU A 504 -1.28 -2.63 -9.72
C GLU A 504 -0.94 -1.24 -10.26
N GLY A 505 -1.88 -0.30 -10.08
CA GLY A 505 -1.58 1.12 -10.14
C GLY A 505 -1.31 1.63 -11.56
N VAL A 506 -2.13 1.18 -12.50
CA VAL A 506 -1.95 1.41 -13.94
C VAL A 506 -3.21 1.97 -14.61
N THR A 507 -3.07 2.41 -15.86
CA THR A 507 -4.21 2.65 -16.76
C THR A 507 -4.12 1.75 -17.99
N GLY A 508 -5.25 1.23 -18.47
CA GLY A 508 -5.32 0.34 -19.63
C GLY A 508 -4.88 -1.08 -19.30
N VAL A 509 -5.80 -1.91 -18.80
CA VAL A 509 -5.55 -3.33 -18.50
C VAL A 509 -6.47 -4.19 -19.35
N TYR A 510 -5.91 -5.13 -20.09
CA TYR A 510 -6.68 -6.10 -20.86
C TYR A 510 -6.22 -7.53 -20.56
N MET A 511 -7.06 -8.29 -19.86
CA MET A 511 -6.82 -9.71 -19.59
C MET A 511 -7.87 -10.55 -20.33
N HIS A 512 -7.46 -11.48 -21.17
CA HIS A 512 -8.44 -12.24 -21.95
C HIS A 512 -8.01 -13.66 -22.33
N HIS A 513 -8.98 -14.57 -22.49
CA HIS A 513 -8.71 -15.95 -22.91
C HIS A 513 -7.71 -16.66 -21.98
N MET A 514 -7.80 -16.39 -20.68
CA MET A 514 -6.93 -16.94 -19.65
C MET A 514 -7.59 -18.13 -18.97
N VAL A 515 -6.79 -19.06 -18.46
CA VAL A 515 -7.22 -20.05 -17.47
C VAL A 515 -6.40 -19.81 -16.21
N ALA A 516 -7.04 -19.47 -15.09
CA ALA A 516 -6.38 -19.32 -13.79
C ALA A 516 -6.95 -20.36 -12.81
N GLU A 517 -6.12 -21.31 -12.37
CA GLU A 517 -6.58 -22.45 -11.56
C GLU A 517 -5.74 -22.64 -10.30
N ASN A 518 -6.38 -22.75 -9.14
CA ASN A 518 -5.70 -22.97 -7.85
C ASN A 518 -4.60 -21.92 -7.63
N THR A 519 -4.94 -20.67 -7.90
CA THR A 519 -4.13 -19.48 -7.61
C THR A 519 -4.53 -18.99 -6.23
N GLY A 520 -3.58 -18.89 -5.29
CA GLY A 520 -3.79 -18.65 -3.85
C GLY A 520 -4.95 -17.71 -3.49
N THR A 521 -4.65 -16.44 -3.26
CA THR A 521 -5.60 -15.38 -2.92
C THR A 521 -6.45 -14.95 -4.11
N TYR A 522 -5.84 -14.51 -5.22
CA TYR A 522 -6.59 -14.03 -6.38
C TYR A 522 -6.20 -14.69 -7.70
N GLY A 523 -7.16 -14.91 -8.59
CA GLY A 523 -6.90 -15.39 -9.95
C GLY A 523 -6.43 -14.29 -10.89
N LEU A 524 -7.35 -13.39 -11.27
CA LEU A 524 -7.08 -12.20 -12.09
C LEU A 524 -7.32 -10.95 -11.24
N TYR A 525 -6.27 -10.16 -11.03
CA TYR A 525 -6.21 -9.18 -9.95
C TYR A 525 -5.68 -7.80 -10.40
N PRO A 526 -6.46 -7.01 -11.16
CA PRO A 526 -6.22 -5.57 -11.26
C PRO A 526 -6.58 -4.82 -9.97
N VAL A 527 -5.72 -3.92 -9.53
CA VAL A 527 -5.97 -3.07 -8.35
C VAL A 527 -5.42 -1.67 -8.52
N LYS A 528 -6.13 -0.66 -8.01
CA LYS A 528 -5.79 0.76 -8.24
C LYS A 528 -5.69 1.09 -9.75
N ALA A 529 -6.48 0.43 -10.59
CA ALA A 529 -6.37 0.53 -12.04
C ALA A 529 -7.47 1.39 -12.66
N THR A 530 -7.24 1.93 -13.86
CA THR A 530 -8.29 2.59 -14.66
C THR A 530 -8.37 1.97 -16.06
N ASP A 531 -9.57 1.85 -16.60
CA ASP A 531 -9.85 1.25 -17.92
C ASP A 531 -9.41 -0.22 -17.97
N VAL A 532 -10.14 -1.06 -17.24
CA VAL A 532 -9.90 -2.49 -17.07
C VAL A 532 -10.92 -3.29 -17.88
N LEU A 533 -10.45 -4.25 -18.68
CA LEU A 533 -11.28 -5.24 -19.36
C LEU A 533 -10.76 -6.65 -19.04
N ILE A 534 -11.64 -7.48 -18.47
CA ILE A 534 -11.40 -8.91 -18.25
C ILE A 534 -12.47 -9.70 -18.98
N GLU A 535 -12.07 -10.54 -19.95
CA GLU A 535 -13.04 -11.30 -20.73
C GLU A 535 -12.62 -12.70 -21.19
N ASP A 536 -13.61 -13.51 -21.55
CA ASP A 536 -13.44 -14.82 -22.18
C ASP A 536 -12.49 -15.76 -21.41
N SER A 537 -12.45 -15.64 -20.08
CA SER A 537 -11.51 -16.36 -19.22
C SER A 537 -12.20 -17.32 -18.25
N VAL A 538 -11.46 -18.34 -17.81
CA VAL A 538 -11.92 -19.34 -16.83
C VAL A 538 -11.09 -19.20 -15.56
N VAL A 539 -11.73 -19.04 -14.41
CA VAL A 539 -11.02 -18.86 -13.13
C VAL A 539 -11.60 -19.73 -12.02
N SER A 540 -10.75 -20.50 -11.34
CA SER A 540 -11.19 -21.41 -10.30
C SER A 540 -10.19 -21.67 -9.19
N GLY A 541 -10.68 -22.02 -8.00
CA GLY A 541 -9.86 -22.47 -6.87
C GLY A 541 -9.12 -21.37 -6.12
N ALA A 542 -9.50 -20.10 -6.27
CA ALA A 542 -8.97 -18.99 -5.48
C ALA A 542 -9.61 -18.95 -4.08
N ASN A 543 -8.77 -18.76 -3.06
CA ASN A 543 -9.19 -18.73 -1.66
C ASN A 543 -9.74 -17.36 -1.20
N ASP A 544 -9.62 -16.32 -2.02
CA ASP A 544 -10.36 -15.08 -1.85
C ASP A 544 -11.28 -14.85 -3.06
N ALA A 545 -10.78 -14.31 -4.17
CA ALA A 545 -11.61 -14.05 -5.36
C ALA A 545 -10.99 -14.59 -6.65
N GLY A 546 -11.82 -15.23 -7.48
CA GLY A 546 -11.41 -15.68 -8.81
C GLY A 546 -11.02 -14.47 -9.67
N ILE A 547 -11.99 -13.60 -9.94
CA ILE A 547 -11.74 -12.30 -10.58
C ILE A 547 -11.94 -11.20 -9.54
N TYR A 548 -10.89 -10.43 -9.28
CA TYR A 548 -10.92 -9.30 -8.35
C TYR A 548 -10.58 -8.01 -9.08
N ALA A 549 -11.38 -6.96 -8.94
CA ALA A 549 -10.99 -5.61 -9.32
C ALA A 549 -11.22 -4.62 -8.17
N GLY A 550 -10.14 -4.16 -7.56
CA GLY A 550 -10.18 -3.34 -6.36
C GLY A 550 -9.72 -1.91 -6.57
N GLN A 551 -10.33 -0.95 -5.88
CA GLN A 551 -9.91 0.46 -5.86
C GLN A 551 -9.75 1.03 -7.28
N SER A 552 -10.60 0.59 -8.22
CA SER A 552 -10.42 0.79 -9.66
C SER A 552 -11.53 1.63 -10.29
N LEU A 553 -11.31 2.11 -11.50
CA LEU A 553 -12.25 2.96 -12.25
C LEU A 553 -12.44 2.42 -13.68
N ASN A 554 -13.68 2.41 -14.18
CA ASN A 554 -14.03 1.92 -15.52
C ASN A 554 -13.63 0.45 -15.69
N VAL A 555 -14.34 -0.45 -15.01
CA VAL A 555 -14.01 -1.88 -15.00
C VAL A 555 -15.10 -2.65 -15.74
N VAL A 556 -14.72 -3.47 -16.71
CA VAL A 556 -15.62 -4.38 -17.43
C VAL A 556 -15.17 -5.82 -17.22
N VAL A 557 -16.06 -6.66 -16.69
CA VAL A 557 -15.86 -8.10 -16.52
C VAL A 557 -16.95 -8.84 -17.29
N ARG A 558 -16.59 -9.53 -18.38
CA ARG A 558 -17.58 -10.17 -19.24
C ARG A 558 -17.21 -11.52 -19.82
N ASN A 559 -18.22 -12.35 -20.10
CA ASN A 559 -18.04 -13.64 -20.77
C ASN A 559 -17.05 -14.59 -20.07
N ASN A 560 -16.89 -14.48 -18.75
CA ASN A 560 -16.01 -15.36 -17.97
C ASN A 560 -16.79 -16.50 -17.33
N GLU A 561 -16.12 -17.62 -17.06
CA GLU A 561 -16.60 -18.72 -16.23
C GLU A 561 -15.80 -18.72 -14.92
N VAL A 562 -16.48 -18.57 -13.78
CA VAL A 562 -15.82 -18.51 -12.47
C VAL A 562 -16.46 -19.51 -11.50
N PHE A 563 -15.66 -20.43 -10.96
CA PHE A 563 -16.17 -21.52 -10.13
C PHE A 563 -15.18 -22.07 -9.10
N ASP A 564 -15.67 -22.77 -8.08
CA ASP A 564 -14.85 -23.33 -6.99
C ASP A 564 -13.97 -22.28 -6.27
N ASN A 565 -14.33 -20.99 -6.32
CA ASN A 565 -13.67 -19.92 -5.56
C ASN A 565 -14.45 -19.60 -4.28
N VAL A 566 -13.86 -18.86 -3.35
CA VAL A 566 -14.67 -18.20 -2.30
C VAL A 566 -15.57 -17.15 -2.94
N LEU A 567 -15.00 -16.13 -3.57
CA LEU A 567 -15.73 -15.12 -4.33
C LEU A 567 -15.50 -15.37 -5.83
N GLY A 568 -16.58 -15.49 -6.62
CA GLY A 568 -16.45 -15.67 -8.07
C GLY A 568 -15.90 -14.41 -8.74
N ILE A 569 -16.67 -13.32 -8.66
CA ILE A 569 -16.28 -11.98 -9.13
C ILE A 569 -16.43 -10.99 -7.97
N GLU A 570 -15.38 -10.23 -7.68
CA GLU A 570 -15.41 -9.14 -6.70
C GLU A 570 -15.04 -7.81 -7.34
N LEU A 571 -15.91 -6.80 -7.17
CA LEU A 571 -15.55 -5.39 -7.37
C LEU A 571 -15.51 -4.69 -6.01
N GLU A 572 -14.31 -4.42 -5.51
CA GLU A 572 -14.06 -3.81 -4.20
C GLU A 572 -13.70 -2.32 -4.37
N ASN A 573 -14.43 -1.42 -3.71
CA ASN A 573 -14.14 0.02 -3.75
C ASN A 573 -13.95 0.59 -5.17
N THR A 574 -14.73 0.05 -6.12
CA THR A 574 -14.59 0.30 -7.56
C THR A 574 -15.70 1.21 -8.06
N VAL A 575 -15.35 2.08 -9.01
CA VAL A 575 -16.27 3.04 -9.61
C VAL A 575 -16.49 2.72 -11.08
N ASN A 576 -17.75 2.80 -11.54
CA ASN A 576 -18.13 2.58 -12.93
C ASN A 576 -17.78 1.15 -13.40
N GLY A 577 -18.38 0.16 -12.72
CA GLY A 577 -18.21 -1.26 -13.02
C GLY A 577 -19.31 -1.81 -13.92
N GLU A 578 -18.97 -2.71 -14.84
CA GLU A 578 -19.92 -3.41 -15.71
C GLU A 578 -19.63 -4.92 -15.67
N VAL A 579 -20.56 -5.71 -15.15
CA VAL A 579 -20.41 -7.18 -14.99
C VAL A 579 -21.51 -7.89 -15.77
N TYR A 580 -21.16 -8.54 -16.89
CA TYR A 580 -22.17 -9.16 -17.74
C TYR A 580 -21.76 -10.39 -18.54
N GLY A 581 -22.73 -11.24 -18.87
CA GLY A 581 -22.47 -12.44 -19.68
C GLY A 581 -21.58 -13.47 -18.99
N ASN A 582 -21.30 -13.33 -17.70
CA ASN A 582 -20.48 -14.27 -16.95
C ASN A 582 -21.32 -15.45 -16.45
N HIS A 583 -20.67 -16.59 -16.26
CA HIS A 583 -21.22 -17.76 -15.58
C HIS A 583 -20.47 -17.92 -14.25
N ALA A 584 -21.13 -17.52 -13.16
CA ALA A 584 -20.60 -17.66 -11.81
C ALA A 584 -21.32 -18.82 -11.10
N HIS A 585 -20.62 -19.93 -10.89
CA HIS A 585 -21.22 -21.12 -10.30
C HIS A 585 -20.33 -21.85 -9.33
N ASP A 586 -20.92 -22.58 -8.38
CA ASP A 586 -20.17 -23.41 -7.42
C ASP A 586 -19.07 -22.63 -6.63
N ASN A 587 -19.24 -21.32 -6.44
CA ASN A 587 -18.41 -20.52 -5.52
C ASN A 587 -19.05 -20.45 -4.12
N THR A 588 -18.41 -19.88 -3.11
CA THR A 588 -19.09 -19.49 -1.86
C THR A 588 -20.08 -18.35 -2.11
N ASN A 589 -19.63 -17.34 -2.86
CA ASN A 589 -20.45 -16.27 -3.40
C ASN A 589 -20.16 -16.08 -4.89
N GLY A 590 -21.21 -15.88 -5.70
CA GLY A 590 -21.07 -15.71 -7.14
C GLY A 590 -20.47 -14.36 -7.55
N ILE A 591 -21.14 -13.26 -7.17
CA ILE A 591 -20.70 -11.89 -7.48
C ILE A 591 -20.82 -11.02 -6.22
N LEU A 592 -19.75 -10.31 -5.86
CA LEU A 592 -19.69 -9.38 -4.75
C LEU A 592 -19.37 -7.96 -5.25
N ILE A 593 -20.23 -7.00 -4.94
CA ILE A 593 -19.90 -5.57 -5.03
C ILE A 593 -19.81 -5.03 -3.61
N VAL A 594 -18.64 -4.55 -3.21
CA VAL A 594 -18.38 -4.18 -1.83
C VAL A 594 -17.65 -2.84 -1.73
N LEU A 595 -17.95 -2.13 -0.65
CA LEU A 595 -17.18 -0.99 -0.17
C LEU A 595 -16.58 -1.36 1.20
N LEU A 596 -15.25 -1.51 1.29
CA LEU A 596 -14.52 -1.84 2.51
C LEU A 596 -13.81 -0.62 3.13
N PRO A 597 -13.70 -0.56 4.47
CA PRO A 597 -13.05 0.54 5.18
C PRO A 597 -11.51 0.45 5.12
N GLN A 598 -10.83 1.51 5.57
CA GLN A 598 -9.36 1.57 5.73
C GLN A 598 -8.53 1.46 4.42
N LEU A 599 -9.17 1.50 3.27
CA LEU A 599 -8.52 1.48 1.95
C LEU A 599 -8.28 2.89 1.40
N THR A 600 -7.46 3.01 0.34
CA THR A 600 -7.19 4.32 -0.28
C THR A 600 -8.41 4.87 -1.02
N SER A 601 -9.13 3.99 -1.73
CA SER A 601 -10.45 4.33 -2.26
C SER A 601 -11.49 4.31 -1.16
N LYS A 602 -12.37 5.31 -1.14
CA LYS A 602 -13.43 5.49 -0.15
C LYS A 602 -14.83 5.39 -0.76
N VAL A 603 -14.96 4.80 -1.94
CA VAL A 603 -16.21 4.70 -2.70
C VAL A 603 -16.32 3.37 -3.43
N SER A 604 -17.53 2.85 -3.58
CA SER A 604 -17.86 1.75 -4.50
C SER A 604 -19.19 2.08 -5.13
N LYS A 605 -19.21 2.45 -6.42
CA LYS A 605 -20.44 2.97 -7.03
C LYS A 605 -20.54 2.88 -8.54
N LEU A 606 -21.75 3.12 -9.06
CA LEU A 606 -22.05 3.14 -10.50
C LEU A 606 -21.79 1.77 -11.15
N THR A 607 -22.18 0.70 -10.47
CA THR A 607 -21.99 -0.66 -10.97
C THR A 607 -23.25 -1.19 -11.61
N ILE A 608 -23.13 -1.80 -12.80
CA ILE A 608 -24.25 -2.44 -13.49
C ILE A 608 -23.94 -3.93 -13.65
N ILE A 609 -24.88 -4.78 -13.23
CA ILE A 609 -24.77 -6.24 -13.28
C ILE A 609 -25.91 -6.81 -14.13
N TYR A 610 -25.60 -7.38 -15.29
CA TYR A 610 -26.65 -7.87 -16.19
C TYR A 610 -26.31 -9.07 -17.05
N ASP A 611 -27.32 -9.79 -17.52
CA ASP A 611 -27.17 -10.95 -18.41
C ASP A 611 -26.18 -12.03 -17.90
N ASN A 612 -25.98 -12.15 -16.59
CA ASN A 612 -25.16 -13.20 -16.00
C ASN A 612 -25.98 -14.45 -15.66
N LEU A 613 -25.33 -15.61 -15.67
CA LEU A 613 -25.83 -16.85 -15.08
C LEU A 613 -25.14 -17.04 -13.73
N VAL A 614 -25.88 -16.89 -12.63
CA VAL A 614 -25.37 -17.00 -11.26
C VAL A 614 -26.06 -18.17 -10.57
N GLU A 615 -25.39 -19.32 -10.52
CA GLU A 615 -26.05 -20.56 -10.08
C GLU A 615 -25.26 -21.43 -9.11
N ASN A 616 -25.96 -22.02 -8.15
CA ASN A 616 -25.39 -23.02 -7.25
C ASN A 616 -24.12 -22.57 -6.51
N ASN A 617 -23.97 -21.27 -6.20
CA ASN A 617 -22.83 -20.77 -5.44
C ASN A 617 -22.97 -21.16 -3.97
N ASN A 618 -22.74 -22.44 -3.69
CA ASN A 618 -22.96 -23.14 -2.42
C ASN A 618 -21.68 -23.76 -1.85
N HIS A 619 -20.53 -23.50 -2.45
CA HIS A 619 -19.26 -24.06 -2.02
C HIS A 619 -18.88 -23.53 -0.64
N ASP A 620 -18.38 -24.38 0.25
CA ASP A 620 -17.96 -23.97 1.60
C ASP A 620 -16.96 -22.81 1.54
N ASN A 621 -17.01 -21.90 2.50
CA ASN A 621 -16.04 -20.80 2.57
C ASN A 621 -14.70 -21.34 3.07
N PHE A 622 -13.66 -21.19 2.26
CA PHE A 622 -12.29 -21.65 2.55
C PHE A 622 -11.27 -20.50 2.56
N ALA A 623 -11.73 -19.26 2.73
CA ALA A 623 -10.84 -18.12 2.84
C ALA A 623 -9.99 -18.15 4.10
N GLU A 624 -8.85 -17.47 4.05
CA GLU A 624 -8.00 -17.25 5.20
C GLU A 624 -8.78 -16.61 6.35
N ALA A 625 -8.59 -17.12 7.57
CA ALA A 625 -9.39 -16.70 8.71
C ALA A 625 -9.18 -15.21 9.02
N ASN A 626 -10.26 -14.51 9.40
CA ASN A 626 -10.30 -13.07 9.72
C ASN A 626 -10.15 -12.11 8.52
N THR A 627 -10.11 -12.61 7.28
CA THR A 627 -10.25 -11.77 6.08
C THR A 627 -11.69 -11.29 5.89
N ALA A 628 -11.93 -10.28 5.04
CA ALA A 628 -13.28 -9.88 4.66
C ALA A 628 -14.04 -11.03 3.96
N ALA A 629 -13.38 -11.73 3.03
CA ALA A 629 -13.93 -12.88 2.31
C ALA A 629 -14.37 -14.01 3.25
N SER A 630 -13.64 -14.26 4.35
CA SER A 630 -14.02 -15.29 5.34
C SER A 630 -15.37 -15.02 6.02
N LYS A 631 -15.90 -13.80 5.94
CA LYS A 631 -17.21 -13.42 6.49
C LYS A 631 -18.37 -13.69 5.52
N MET A 632 -18.10 -14.03 4.26
CA MET A 632 -19.15 -14.25 3.27
C MET A 632 -19.86 -15.59 3.47
N PRO A 633 -21.20 -15.60 3.64
CA PRO A 633 -21.94 -16.83 3.86
C PRO A 633 -22.04 -17.63 2.56
N PRO A 634 -21.71 -18.94 2.57
CA PRO A 634 -21.92 -19.79 1.40
C PRO A 634 -23.39 -19.86 1.01
N GLY A 635 -23.66 -19.92 -0.29
CA GLY A 635 -25.03 -19.90 -0.80
C GLY A 635 -25.50 -18.55 -1.31
N SER A 636 -24.59 -17.60 -1.51
CA SER A 636 -24.94 -16.22 -1.87
C SER A 636 -24.74 -16.01 -3.37
N GLY A 637 -25.80 -15.74 -4.12
CA GLY A 637 -25.70 -15.46 -5.55
C GLY A 637 -24.96 -14.15 -5.83
N ILE A 638 -25.66 -13.02 -5.71
CA ILE A 638 -25.11 -11.66 -5.82
C ILE A 638 -25.18 -10.97 -4.46
N ALA A 639 -24.10 -10.36 -3.99
CA ALA A 639 -24.06 -9.62 -2.74
C ALA A 639 -23.65 -8.17 -2.99
N LEU A 640 -24.42 -7.23 -2.43
CA LEU A 640 -24.19 -5.79 -2.47
C LEU A 640 -23.98 -5.30 -1.05
N VAL A 641 -22.75 -4.93 -0.71
CA VAL A 641 -22.35 -4.59 0.67
C VAL A 641 -21.82 -3.16 0.69
N ALA A 642 -22.63 -2.23 1.23
CA ALA A 642 -22.35 -0.79 1.25
C ALA A 642 -22.00 -0.14 -0.11
N ALA A 643 -22.31 -0.80 -1.22
CA ALA A 643 -22.15 -0.25 -2.55
C ALA A 643 -23.27 0.74 -2.87
N ASP A 644 -22.96 1.74 -3.67
CA ASP A 644 -23.89 2.80 -4.07
C ASP A 644 -24.20 2.77 -5.57
N GLU A 645 -25.38 3.26 -5.97
CA GLU A 645 -25.75 3.44 -7.38
C GLU A 645 -25.53 2.15 -8.21
N VAL A 646 -26.04 1.01 -7.71
CA VAL A 646 -25.93 -0.30 -8.37
C VAL A 646 -27.24 -0.68 -9.05
N GLU A 647 -27.16 -1.13 -10.30
CA GLU A 647 -28.30 -1.64 -11.07
C GLU A 647 -28.11 -3.13 -11.39
N VAL A 648 -29.11 -3.97 -11.10
CA VAL A 648 -29.06 -5.43 -11.30
C VAL A 648 -30.26 -5.88 -12.12
N TYR A 649 -30.03 -6.33 -13.36
CA TYR A 649 -31.12 -6.71 -14.28
C TYR A 649 -30.77 -7.78 -15.30
N GLY A 650 -31.75 -8.49 -15.85
CA GLY A 650 -31.54 -9.47 -16.94
C GLY A 650 -30.77 -10.74 -16.52
N ASN A 651 -30.42 -10.90 -15.25
CA ASN A 651 -29.65 -12.05 -14.77
C ASN A 651 -30.56 -13.27 -14.54
N THR A 652 -29.98 -14.46 -14.69
CA THR A 652 -30.58 -15.72 -14.23
C THR A 652 -29.89 -16.15 -12.93
N ILE A 653 -30.61 -16.13 -11.82
CA ILE A 653 -30.07 -16.34 -10.48
C ILE A 653 -30.80 -17.54 -9.83
N THR A 654 -30.10 -18.66 -9.66
CA THR A 654 -30.77 -19.92 -9.30
C THR A 654 -29.96 -20.85 -8.40
N GLY A 655 -30.64 -21.57 -7.51
CA GLY A 655 -30.00 -22.65 -6.74
C GLY A 655 -29.03 -22.20 -5.65
N ASN A 656 -29.00 -20.92 -5.29
CA ASN A 656 -28.14 -20.39 -4.23
C ASN A 656 -28.83 -20.58 -2.87
N ARG A 657 -28.25 -21.40 -1.97
CA ARG A 657 -28.93 -21.88 -0.75
C ARG A 657 -29.32 -20.76 0.24
N THR A 658 -28.57 -19.66 0.28
CA THR A 658 -28.74 -18.54 1.22
C THR A 658 -29.57 -17.41 0.62
N ALA A 659 -29.18 -16.88 -0.54
CA ALA A 659 -29.92 -15.82 -1.20
C ALA A 659 -29.60 -15.73 -2.70
N GLY A 660 -30.56 -15.25 -3.49
CA GLY A 660 -30.32 -14.86 -4.88
C GLY A 660 -29.55 -13.54 -4.96
N VAL A 661 -30.11 -12.46 -4.41
CA VAL A 661 -29.45 -11.15 -4.21
C VAL A 661 -29.52 -10.74 -2.75
N GLY A 662 -28.42 -10.28 -2.17
CA GLY A 662 -28.35 -9.72 -0.82
C GLY A 662 -27.92 -8.25 -0.82
N ILE A 663 -28.58 -7.40 -0.04
CA ILE A 663 -28.28 -5.97 0.13
C ILE A 663 -28.04 -5.70 1.62
N PHE A 664 -26.81 -5.30 1.98
CA PHE A 664 -26.39 -5.20 3.38
C PHE A 664 -25.54 -3.98 3.68
N SER A 665 -25.69 -3.47 4.90
CA SER A 665 -24.77 -2.53 5.54
C SER A 665 -23.48 -3.24 5.97
N LEU A 666 -22.34 -2.55 5.92
CA LEU A 666 -21.07 -3.03 6.47
C LEU A 666 -21.14 -3.35 7.97
N THR A 667 -22.01 -2.65 8.70
CA THR A 667 -22.17 -2.84 10.16
C THR A 667 -22.64 -4.24 10.54
N ILE A 668 -23.07 -5.06 9.57
CA ILE A 668 -23.42 -6.46 9.81
C ILE A 668 -22.20 -7.33 10.10
N ALA A 669 -21.02 -6.91 9.64
CA ALA A 669 -19.79 -7.71 9.64
C ALA A 669 -18.57 -6.98 10.21
N PHE A 670 -18.63 -5.67 10.41
CA PHE A 670 -17.53 -4.84 10.88
C PHE A 670 -17.91 -4.04 12.12
N ASP A 671 -16.94 -3.83 13.02
CA ASP A 671 -17.13 -2.96 14.18
C ASP A 671 -17.35 -1.52 13.69
N PRO A 672 -18.41 -0.81 14.13
CA PRO A 672 -18.64 0.58 13.75
C PRO A 672 -17.46 1.53 14.02
N ASN A 673 -16.55 1.19 14.94
CA ASN A 673 -15.35 1.98 15.22
C ASN A 673 -14.22 1.78 14.19
N GLU A 674 -14.29 0.71 13.39
CA GLU A 674 -13.32 0.40 12.34
C GLU A 674 -13.72 0.98 10.98
N ILE A 675 -14.95 1.49 10.86
CA ILE A 675 -15.51 2.01 9.61
C ILE A 675 -15.19 3.50 9.46
N ASP A 676 -14.47 3.86 8.39
CA ASP A 676 -14.08 5.24 8.06
C ASP A 676 -14.74 5.78 6.77
N ILE A 677 -15.85 5.16 6.38
CA ILE A 677 -16.61 5.37 5.15
C ILE A 677 -18.13 5.32 5.43
N GLY A 678 -18.94 5.65 4.44
CA GLY A 678 -20.38 5.40 4.48
C GLY A 678 -20.68 3.89 4.51
N PRO A 679 -21.30 3.35 5.58
CA PRO A 679 -21.47 1.90 5.71
C PRO A 679 -22.73 1.35 5.06
N THR A 680 -23.60 2.20 4.51
CA THR A 680 -24.93 1.77 4.06
C THR A 680 -25.07 1.88 2.55
N PRO A 681 -25.70 0.89 1.88
CA PRO A 681 -25.87 0.92 0.44
C PRO A 681 -26.89 1.98 0.00
N GLU A 682 -26.61 2.72 -1.08
CA GLU A 682 -27.53 3.73 -1.61
C GLU A 682 -27.92 3.52 -3.08
N ASN A 683 -29.13 3.92 -3.44
CA ASN A 683 -29.63 3.99 -4.83
C ASN A 683 -29.48 2.68 -5.63
N ILE A 684 -29.81 1.55 -4.99
CA ILE A 684 -29.80 0.24 -5.63
C ILE A 684 -31.11 0.00 -6.39
N HIS A 685 -31.04 -0.51 -7.62
CA HIS A 685 -32.21 -0.90 -8.40
C HIS A 685 -32.10 -2.35 -8.90
N ILE A 686 -33.05 -3.20 -8.50
CA ILE A 686 -33.14 -4.59 -8.94
C ILE A 686 -34.44 -4.78 -9.74
N HIS A 687 -34.33 -5.16 -11.02
CA HIS A 687 -35.50 -5.35 -11.91
C HIS A 687 -35.21 -6.39 -13.00
N ASP A 688 -36.26 -6.97 -13.59
CA ASP A 688 -36.16 -7.87 -14.76
C ASP A 688 -35.15 -9.03 -14.62
N ASN A 689 -35.05 -9.68 -13.46
CA ASN A 689 -34.18 -10.84 -13.24
C ASN A 689 -35.04 -12.09 -13.12
N SER A 690 -34.48 -13.25 -13.48
CA SER A 690 -35.12 -14.55 -13.29
C SER A 690 -34.58 -15.22 -12.03
N PHE A 691 -35.45 -15.44 -11.05
CA PHE A 691 -35.11 -16.13 -9.81
C PHE A 691 -35.75 -17.52 -9.76
N SER A 692 -35.00 -18.51 -9.30
CA SER A 692 -35.57 -19.82 -9.01
C SER A 692 -34.77 -20.58 -7.95
N ASN A 693 -35.46 -21.19 -6.98
CA ASN A 693 -34.85 -22.09 -6.00
C ASN A 693 -33.65 -21.46 -5.27
N ASN A 694 -33.75 -20.19 -4.86
CA ASN A 694 -32.78 -19.58 -3.96
C ASN A 694 -33.32 -19.58 -2.52
N GLY A 695 -32.43 -19.40 -1.53
CA GLY A 695 -32.83 -19.21 -0.14
C GLY A 695 -33.48 -20.42 0.54
N TYR A 696 -33.31 -21.62 -0.02
CA TYR A 696 -33.97 -22.83 0.46
C TYR A 696 -33.32 -23.46 1.71
N ASP A 697 -32.07 -23.10 2.01
CA ASP A 697 -31.30 -23.61 3.15
C ASP A 697 -30.24 -22.58 3.56
N ALA A 698 -30.71 -21.46 4.11
CA ALA A 698 -29.86 -20.31 4.40
C ALA A 698 -28.81 -20.60 5.47
N ASP A 699 -27.65 -20.02 5.27
CA ASP A 699 -26.51 -20.14 6.17
C ASP A 699 -26.85 -19.75 7.63
N GLU A 700 -26.14 -20.37 8.58
CA GLU A 700 -26.33 -20.12 10.01
C GLU A 700 -26.15 -18.64 10.36
N PHE A 701 -25.23 -17.94 9.70
CA PHE A 701 -25.05 -16.50 9.88
C PHE A 701 -26.35 -15.74 9.63
N VAL A 702 -27.00 -15.96 8.48
CA VAL A 702 -28.25 -15.27 8.10
C VAL A 702 -29.40 -15.66 9.01
N THR A 703 -29.55 -16.95 9.30
CA THR A 703 -30.64 -17.43 10.16
C THR A 703 -30.49 -17.00 11.62
N SER A 704 -29.27 -16.81 12.11
CA SER A 704 -28.99 -16.29 13.47
C SER A 704 -29.46 -14.84 13.66
N LEU A 705 -29.50 -14.06 12.57
CA LEU A 705 -30.05 -12.70 12.54
C LEU A 705 -31.58 -12.69 12.48
N GLY A 706 -32.22 -13.87 12.46
CA GLY A 706 -33.67 -14.01 12.31
C GLY A 706 -34.17 -13.71 10.89
N ILE A 707 -33.26 -13.68 9.91
CA ILE A 707 -33.54 -13.45 8.49
C ILE A 707 -33.73 -14.82 7.83
N PRO A 708 -34.87 -15.09 7.15
CA PRO A 708 -35.02 -16.30 6.34
C PRO A 708 -34.22 -16.19 5.05
N GLY A 709 -33.90 -17.32 4.42
CA GLY A 709 -33.45 -17.30 3.01
C GLY A 709 -34.56 -16.80 2.08
N ALA A 710 -34.18 -16.14 0.99
CA ALA A 710 -35.11 -15.64 -0.01
C ALA A 710 -34.42 -15.45 -1.38
N ASP A 711 -35.17 -15.14 -2.42
CA ASP A 711 -34.58 -14.68 -3.68
C ASP A 711 -33.88 -13.33 -3.51
N ILE A 712 -34.47 -12.42 -2.72
CA ILE A 712 -33.86 -11.12 -2.41
C ILE A 712 -33.89 -10.85 -0.90
N LEU A 713 -32.73 -10.61 -0.31
CA LEU A 713 -32.56 -10.18 1.07
C LEU A 713 -32.14 -8.72 1.14
N TRP A 714 -32.79 -7.95 2.00
CA TRP A 714 -32.39 -6.60 2.34
C TRP A 714 -32.52 -6.37 3.83
N ASP A 715 -31.46 -5.90 4.47
CA ASP A 715 -31.44 -5.56 5.91
C ASP A 715 -32.17 -4.25 6.26
N VAL A 716 -32.78 -3.60 5.27
CA VAL A 716 -33.49 -2.31 5.40
C VAL A 716 -32.56 -1.12 5.71
N SER A 717 -31.25 -1.31 5.58
CA SER A 717 -30.27 -0.24 5.63
C SER A 717 -30.28 0.60 4.35
N GLY A 718 -29.70 1.79 4.44
CA GLY A 718 -29.43 2.61 3.26
C GLY A 718 -30.61 3.38 2.70
N PHE A 719 -30.43 4.00 1.54
CA PHE A 719 -31.39 4.91 0.93
C PHE A 719 -31.61 4.56 -0.55
N GLY A 720 -32.79 4.87 -1.10
CA GLY A 720 -33.03 4.76 -2.54
C GLY A 720 -33.11 3.33 -3.10
N ILE A 721 -33.31 2.31 -2.25
CA ILE A 721 -33.38 0.90 -2.67
C ILE A 721 -34.72 0.61 -3.36
N ARG A 722 -34.70 0.25 -4.64
CA ARG A 722 -35.90 -0.05 -5.44
C ARG A 722 -35.83 -1.48 -5.98
N ILE A 723 -36.89 -2.25 -5.74
CA ILE A 723 -37.00 -3.63 -6.19
C ILE A 723 -38.29 -3.78 -7.00
N ASP A 724 -38.15 -4.01 -8.30
CA ASP A 724 -39.24 -4.22 -9.26
C ASP A 724 -39.26 -5.70 -9.71
N GLN A 725 -39.46 -6.60 -8.75
CA GLN A 725 -39.43 -8.07 -8.93
C GLN A 725 -40.69 -8.73 -8.33
N PRO A 726 -41.85 -8.63 -9.01
CA PRO A 726 -43.13 -9.06 -8.42
C PRO A 726 -43.23 -10.57 -8.19
N GLU A 727 -42.41 -11.37 -8.87
CA GLU A 727 -42.41 -12.84 -8.78
C GLU A 727 -41.38 -13.39 -7.78
N ALA A 728 -40.47 -12.55 -7.28
CA ALA A 728 -39.41 -12.97 -6.35
C ALA A 728 -39.93 -13.15 -4.92
N GLU A 729 -39.39 -14.14 -4.20
CA GLU A 729 -39.53 -14.23 -2.75
C GLU A 729 -38.58 -13.24 -2.08
N ILE A 730 -39.12 -12.24 -1.36
CA ILE A 730 -38.34 -11.11 -0.83
C ILE A 730 -38.48 -11.02 0.68
N PHE A 731 -37.36 -10.76 1.37
CA PHE A 731 -37.33 -10.38 2.77
C PHE A 731 -36.67 -8.99 2.97
N PRO A 732 -37.30 -8.08 3.75
CA PRO A 732 -38.61 -8.20 4.39
C PRO A 732 -39.77 -8.21 3.36
N PRO A 733 -40.96 -8.72 3.74
CA PRO A 733 -42.12 -8.66 2.85
C PRO A 733 -42.56 -7.21 2.61
N ALA A 734 -42.94 -6.90 1.36
CA ALA A 734 -43.35 -5.58 0.88
C ALA A 734 -42.24 -4.52 0.88
N VAL A 735 -41.37 -4.60 -0.13
CA VAL A 735 -40.28 -3.65 -0.37
C VAL A 735 -40.69 -2.49 -1.30
N PRO A 736 -39.99 -1.34 -1.25
CA PRO A 736 -40.24 -0.24 -2.16
C PRO A 736 -39.91 -0.59 -3.61
N SER A 737 -40.81 -0.25 -4.52
CA SER A 737 -40.59 -0.35 -5.96
C SER A 737 -40.44 1.03 -6.61
N SER A 738 -40.05 1.08 -7.87
CA SER A 738 -39.95 2.34 -8.65
C SER A 738 -41.30 3.10 -8.73
N ALA A 739 -42.43 2.38 -8.59
CA ALA A 739 -43.77 2.97 -8.58
C ALA A 739 -44.14 3.67 -7.26
N TRP A 740 -43.39 3.45 -6.17
CA TRP A 740 -43.69 4.06 -4.87
C TRP A 740 -43.26 5.53 -4.84
N PRO A 741 -44.15 6.47 -4.47
CA PRO A 741 -43.75 7.85 -4.27
C PRO A 741 -42.79 7.96 -3.06
N ASP A 742 -41.89 8.94 -3.09
CA ASP A 742 -40.87 9.14 -2.03
C ASP A 742 -41.47 9.24 -0.62
N VAL A 743 -42.67 9.80 -0.50
CA VAL A 743 -43.39 9.87 0.78
C VAL A 743 -43.69 8.48 1.34
N ALA A 744 -44.09 7.53 0.49
CA ALA A 744 -44.35 6.16 0.92
C ALA A 744 -43.05 5.43 1.27
N TYR A 745 -41.99 5.64 0.50
CA TYR A 745 -40.64 5.14 0.79
C TYR A 745 -40.17 5.62 2.17
N ASN A 746 -40.25 6.93 2.43
CA ASN A 746 -39.83 7.52 3.71
C ASN A 746 -40.61 6.97 4.90
N ILE A 747 -41.92 6.80 4.76
CA ILE A 747 -42.75 6.19 5.81
C ILE A 747 -42.27 4.76 6.08
N PHE A 748 -42.14 3.94 5.03
CA PHE A 748 -41.71 2.56 5.16
C PHE A 748 -40.36 2.48 5.85
N TRP A 749 -39.36 3.19 5.33
CA TRP A 749 -38.00 3.16 5.84
C TRP A 749 -37.91 3.57 7.31
N ASN A 750 -38.55 4.68 7.68
CA ASN A 750 -38.53 5.16 9.07
C ASN A 750 -39.29 4.25 10.04
N VAL A 751 -40.37 3.60 9.58
CA VAL A 751 -41.11 2.63 10.39
C VAL A 751 -40.30 1.35 10.58
N MET A 752 -39.72 0.81 9.50
CA MET A 752 -38.92 -0.41 9.56
C MET A 752 -37.66 -0.22 10.41
N ASN A 753 -36.90 0.86 10.22
CA ASN A 753 -35.73 1.15 11.05
C ASN A 753 -36.09 1.36 12.52
N TRP A 754 -37.25 1.96 12.82
CA TRP A 754 -37.74 2.05 14.19
C TRP A 754 -38.08 0.68 14.77
N LEU A 755 -38.72 -0.21 14.00
CA LEU A 755 -39.04 -1.57 14.43
C LEU A 755 -37.77 -2.41 14.65
N ILE A 756 -36.79 -2.32 13.76
CA ILE A 756 -35.49 -2.99 13.88
C ILE A 756 -34.78 -2.53 15.15
N GLY A 757 -34.71 -1.22 15.39
CA GLY A 757 -34.10 -0.66 16.61
C GLY A 757 -34.83 -1.02 17.92
N LEU A 758 -36.05 -1.56 17.88
CA LEU A 758 -36.72 -2.12 19.07
C LEU A 758 -36.31 -3.56 19.37
N MET A 759 -35.79 -4.28 18.37
CA MET A 759 -35.44 -5.69 18.49
C MET A 759 -34.03 -5.91 19.07
N GLY A 760 -33.23 -4.85 19.18
CA GLY A 760 -31.89 -4.87 19.76
C GLY A 760 -30.85 -4.82 18.66
#